data_AF-A0A936LAE5-F1
#
_entry.id   AF-A0A936LAE5-F1
#
_cell.length_a   1.000
_cell.length_b   1.000
_cell.length_c   1.000
_cell.angle_alpha   90.00
_cell.angle_beta   90.00
_cell.angle_gamma   90.00
#
_symmetry.space_group_name_H-M   'P 1'
#
loop_
_entity.id
_entity.type
_entity.pdbx_description
1 polymer ?
#
loop_
_entity_poly.entity_id
_entity_poly.type
_entity_poly.pdbx_seq_one_letter_code
_entity_poly.pdbx_strand_id
1 'polypeptide(L)'
;MIRFSIHWHCYAVCGLVCGPVMSATDQPLSDSLDPIAARLLLHDFEQTLSPLPGVVMSGWTAEPGGRAGRVRYGIQSAQRPDGGRALHLRYRFNPEADSDIGWQLTLPDLDASAYDHLEFWVRGDSDADNALKVEFKQPLADAPAGLLRKGSTVVTGIDGTWRRFRVPLNLMSGIADWTHLRQFGIVLQPLRAPSATGGYWLDDVALIKTSRPGPSIYERVVPPLKTAWENSVGGKAATQPYLRARLSGWPARLTVDPTELPAADRAFLERLARDTWRGLVALSDRAHGVPLDTVRLNGSLMPERAWVGDYTNVTNIGLYLIDIVAARELGLIDPLEAGVRLSQTLATLERLETYRGFFYNYYDTTTLERTSHFISFVDSAWLTAGLLVARNAVPEHAWRCTRLIEREDYRFFYDPVERLMMHGYYVNLPQRAEYSYGMLYSEARLGSLIAIGKGEAPVEHWYRMARTFPAGFDWQPQSPKYRLERTVNGYRFPGGYYSWKDVKYVPSWGGSLFEALMPLLVLDELHHAPASLGQNARAHAQIQRRFALEHLGYPVWGLSPSSTPAGDGYGEYGVRILGARGYRSGAVTPHAAALALLADPAPAVANLRQLAQRYPLYGDFGFYDALDPATGQVAYNYLALDQSMILIALANHLRDGVVQKYFAADPIIQRVLPMLAAERFFEE
;
A
#
# COMPACT_ATOMS: atom_id res chain seq x y z
N MET A 1 -20.50 3.22 11.27
CA MET A 1 -20.40 2.42 10.03
C MET A 1 -19.02 2.62 9.43
N ILE A 2 -18.08 1.81 9.90
CA ILE A 2 -16.68 1.81 9.49
C ILE A 2 -16.66 1.18 8.09
N ARG A 3 -16.48 2.00 7.04
CA ARG A 3 -16.00 1.46 5.76
C ARG A 3 -14.61 0.91 6.07
N PHE A 4 -14.38 -0.39 5.87
CA PHE A 4 -13.03 -0.92 5.80
C PHE A 4 -12.41 -0.39 4.51
N SER A 5 -12.03 0.88 4.58
CA SER A 5 -10.96 1.35 3.73
C SER A 5 -9.75 0.62 4.29
N ILE A 6 -9.14 -0.28 3.53
CA ILE A 6 -7.76 -0.73 3.71
C ILE A 6 -6.84 0.47 3.38
N HIS A 7 -7.15 1.59 4.01
CA HIS A 7 -6.44 2.83 4.03
C HIS A 7 -6.04 2.97 5.48
N TRP A 8 -4.72 2.99 5.70
CA TRP A 8 -4.08 3.25 6.99
C TRP A 8 -4.23 2.02 7.92
N HIS A 9 -3.26 1.10 8.00
CA HIS A 9 -2.04 1.25 8.80
C HIS A 9 -0.80 0.53 8.22
N CYS A 10 -0.93 -0.43 7.28
CA CYS A 10 0.20 -1.18 6.71
C CYS A 10 1.08 -0.22 5.89
N TYR A 11 0.39 0.68 5.19
CA TYR A 11 0.93 1.50 4.13
C TYR A 11 1.54 2.83 4.61
N ALA A 12 1.20 3.30 5.82
CA ALA A 12 1.81 4.49 6.43
C ALA A 12 3.17 4.20 7.07
N VAL A 13 3.50 2.92 7.24
CA VAL A 13 4.61 2.50 8.07
C VAL A 13 5.85 2.32 7.16
N CYS A 14 5.68 1.82 5.92
CA CYS A 14 6.71 1.59 4.87
C CYS A 14 7.61 2.78 4.49
N GLY A 15 7.23 4.00 4.88
CA GLY A 15 7.76 5.26 4.37
C GLY A 15 9.02 5.82 5.02
N LEU A 16 9.79 5.06 5.81
CA LEU A 16 10.92 5.63 6.55
C LEU A 16 12.21 5.78 5.75
N VAL A 17 12.32 5.18 4.56
CA VAL A 17 13.54 5.26 3.75
C VAL A 17 13.22 5.37 2.25
N CYS A 18 12.75 6.53 1.81
CA CYS A 18 13.03 7.15 0.49
C CYS A 18 12.25 8.47 0.37
N GLY A 19 12.72 9.34 -0.54
CA GLY A 19 12.33 10.73 -0.66
C GLY A 19 10.85 10.92 -0.98
N PRO A 20 10.16 11.91 -0.38
CA PRO A 20 8.87 12.36 -0.87
C PRO A 20 9.10 13.28 -2.04
N VAL A 21 8.61 12.95 -3.25
CA VAL A 21 8.39 13.94 -4.33
C VAL A 21 7.43 13.48 -5.44
N MET A 22 6.32 14.18 -5.64
CA MET A 22 6.13 15.29 -6.60
C MET A 22 4.62 15.57 -6.61
N SER A 23 4.26 16.82 -6.30
CA SER A 23 2.95 17.37 -6.62
C SER A 23 2.92 17.63 -8.13
N ALA A 24 1.93 17.09 -8.83
CA ALA A 24 1.55 17.56 -10.15
C ALA A 24 0.22 18.32 -10.00
N THR A 25 0.22 19.38 -9.19
CA THR A 25 -0.84 20.38 -9.32
C THR A 25 -0.63 21.07 -10.67
N ASP A 26 -1.42 20.69 -11.68
CA ASP A 26 -1.57 21.41 -12.95
C ASP A 26 -2.17 22.82 -12.77
N GLN A 27 -2.42 23.26 -11.52
CA GLN A 27 -2.87 24.60 -11.18
C GLN A 27 -1.82 25.37 -10.37
N PRO A 28 -1.51 26.62 -10.75
CA PRO A 28 -0.63 27.47 -9.97
C PRO A 28 -1.26 27.79 -8.60
N LEU A 29 -0.53 27.50 -7.52
CA LEU A 29 -0.90 27.79 -6.12
C LEU A 29 -0.81 29.30 -5.75
N SER A 30 -0.70 30.18 -6.75
CA SER A 30 -0.48 31.62 -6.57
C SER A 30 -1.78 32.42 -6.66
N ASP A 31 -1.94 33.40 -5.77
CA ASP A 31 -2.99 34.43 -5.73
C ASP A 31 -4.45 33.94 -5.62
N SER A 32 -4.75 33.14 -4.59
CA SER A 32 -6.13 33.11 -4.07
C SER A 32 -6.42 34.45 -3.36
N LEU A 33 -7.50 35.13 -3.74
CA LEU A 33 -7.99 36.38 -3.09
C LEU A 33 -8.82 36.10 -1.84
N ASP A 34 -8.73 34.90 -1.26
CA ASP A 34 -9.56 34.54 -0.12
C ASP A 34 -9.23 35.43 1.10
N PRO A 35 -10.25 35.91 1.82
CA PRO A 35 -10.06 36.71 3.01
C PRO A 35 -9.36 35.91 4.11
N ILE A 36 -8.38 36.52 4.77
CA ILE A 36 -7.67 35.91 5.89
C ILE A 36 -8.44 36.20 7.18
N ALA A 37 -8.97 35.15 7.82
CA ALA A 37 -9.67 35.24 9.10
C ALA A 37 -8.71 35.23 10.31
N ALA A 38 -7.56 34.58 10.17
CA ALA A 38 -6.50 34.53 11.19
C ALA A 38 -5.14 34.29 10.53
N ARG A 39 -4.07 34.82 11.16
CA ARG A 39 -2.68 34.65 10.72
C ARG A 39 -1.79 34.36 11.93
N LEU A 40 -0.90 33.37 11.81
CA LEU A 40 0.20 33.09 12.72
C LEU A 40 1.51 33.20 11.95
N LEU A 41 2.28 34.25 12.24
CA LEU A 41 3.58 34.46 11.64
C LEU A 41 4.61 33.52 12.29
N LEU A 42 5.19 32.61 11.51
CA LEU A 42 6.27 31.75 11.96
C LEU A 42 7.62 32.47 11.92
N HIS A 43 7.87 33.23 10.85
CA HIS A 43 9.07 34.04 10.69
C HIS A 43 8.92 35.07 9.56
N ASP A 44 9.34 36.31 9.79
CA ASP A 44 9.42 37.40 8.79
C ASP A 44 10.85 37.67 8.30
N PHE A 45 11.87 37.21 9.03
CA PHE A 45 13.29 37.37 8.68
C PHE A 45 13.78 38.83 8.69
N GLU A 46 13.03 39.73 9.32
CA GLU A 46 13.50 41.08 9.62
C GLU A 46 14.57 41.10 10.70
N GLN A 47 14.66 40.03 11.51
CA GLN A 47 15.69 39.77 12.52
C GLN A 47 15.98 38.27 12.63
N THR A 48 17.10 37.91 13.27
CA THR A 48 17.48 36.48 13.43
C THR A 48 16.56 35.72 14.37
N LEU A 49 15.93 36.42 15.32
CA LEU A 49 14.98 35.84 16.26
C LEU A 49 13.58 35.85 15.65
N SER A 50 12.94 34.69 15.67
CA SER A 50 11.53 34.57 15.29
C SER A 50 10.63 35.38 16.24
N PRO A 51 9.51 35.93 15.75
CA PRO A 51 8.46 36.48 16.60
C PRO A 51 7.77 35.41 17.48
N LEU A 52 7.93 34.12 17.14
CA LEU A 52 7.49 33.00 17.98
C LEU A 52 8.63 32.54 18.91
N PRO A 53 8.44 32.62 20.24
CA PRO A 53 9.45 32.17 21.19
C PRO A 53 9.83 30.70 20.98
N GLY A 54 11.13 30.39 21.03
CA GLY A 54 11.65 29.03 20.91
C GLY A 54 11.85 28.53 19.47
N VAL A 55 11.47 29.31 18.45
CA VAL A 55 11.75 29.00 17.06
C VAL A 55 13.21 29.35 16.71
N VAL A 56 13.92 28.38 16.11
CA VAL A 56 15.35 28.52 15.76
C VAL A 56 15.57 28.04 14.32
N MET A 57 16.42 28.76 13.58
CA MET A 57 16.79 28.45 12.20
C MET A 57 18.04 27.56 12.14
N SER A 58 17.99 26.50 11.33
CA SER A 58 19.17 25.64 11.08
C SER A 58 19.19 25.08 9.66
N GLY A 59 20.39 24.83 9.13
CA GLY A 59 20.60 24.08 7.89
C GLY A 59 20.98 22.64 8.20
N TRP A 60 20.62 21.70 7.34
CA TRP A 60 20.86 20.28 7.53
C TRP A 60 21.16 19.55 6.22
N THR A 61 21.72 18.35 6.36
CA THR A 61 21.97 17.38 5.29
C THR A 61 21.40 16.03 5.72
N ALA A 62 20.65 15.35 4.84
CA ALA A 62 19.80 14.21 5.22
C ALA A 62 20.56 13.03 5.84
N GLU A 63 21.83 12.81 5.47
CA GLU A 63 22.55 11.59 5.83
C GLU A 63 23.98 11.83 6.36
N PRO A 64 24.38 11.17 7.46
CA PRO A 64 25.79 10.99 7.82
C PRO A 64 26.49 10.10 6.79
N GLY A 65 27.40 10.67 5.99
CA GLY A 65 28.25 9.91 5.04
C GLY A 65 27.80 9.88 3.58
N GLY A 66 26.64 10.48 3.24
CA GLY A 66 26.16 10.60 1.86
C GLY A 66 26.94 11.62 1.02
N ARG A 67 26.92 11.47 -0.31
CA ARG A 67 27.44 12.47 -1.25
C ARG A 67 26.44 13.62 -1.41
N ALA A 68 26.11 14.31 -0.32
CA ALA A 68 25.09 15.36 -0.34
C ALA A 68 25.62 16.68 -0.94
N GLY A 69 24.93 17.79 -0.69
CA GLY A 69 25.43 19.12 -0.99
C GLY A 69 25.83 19.92 0.26
N ARG A 70 25.90 21.23 0.09
CA ARG A 70 25.95 22.21 1.17
C ARG A 70 24.84 23.23 0.97
N VAL A 71 24.21 23.60 2.07
CA VAL A 71 23.27 24.72 2.16
C VAL A 71 23.86 25.78 3.08
N ARG A 72 23.78 27.04 2.66
CA ARG A 72 24.15 28.21 3.45
C ARG A 72 22.96 29.15 3.49
N TYR A 73 22.71 29.73 4.65
CA TYR A 73 21.61 30.67 4.82
C TYR A 73 22.08 31.91 5.56
N GLY A 74 21.36 33.01 5.36
CA GLY A 74 21.57 34.25 6.09
C GLY A 74 20.47 35.24 5.75
N ILE A 75 20.24 36.19 6.65
CA ILE A 75 19.30 37.27 6.40
C ILE A 75 20.00 38.34 5.56
N GLN A 76 19.39 38.72 4.43
CA GLN A 76 19.90 39.71 3.49
C GLN A 76 18.78 40.66 3.08
N SER A 77 19.09 41.75 2.35
CA SER A 77 18.04 42.61 1.79
C SER A 77 17.07 41.80 0.92
N ALA A 78 15.77 42.02 1.11
CA ALA A 78 14.72 41.37 0.33
C ALA A 78 14.72 41.82 -1.14
N GLN A 79 15.45 42.90 -1.48
CA GLN A 79 15.48 43.50 -2.81
C GLN A 79 14.07 43.80 -3.38
N ARG A 80 13.12 44.15 -2.49
CA ARG A 80 11.78 44.60 -2.88
C ARG A 80 11.69 46.13 -2.88
N PRO A 81 10.77 46.73 -3.66
CA PRO A 81 10.57 48.18 -3.69
C PRO A 81 10.19 48.80 -2.34
N ASP A 82 9.54 48.04 -1.46
CA ASP A 82 9.11 48.45 -0.11
C ASP A 82 10.20 48.33 0.96
N GLY A 83 11.40 47.83 0.60
CA GLY A 83 12.50 47.61 1.54
C GLY A 83 12.48 46.21 2.17
N GLY A 84 13.01 46.08 3.40
CA GLY A 84 12.96 44.84 4.18
C GLY A 84 14.11 43.85 3.98
N ARG A 85 14.08 42.78 4.78
CA ARG A 85 15.07 41.70 4.77
C ARG A 85 14.37 40.35 4.59
N ALA A 86 15.08 39.40 4.00
CA ALA A 86 14.57 38.06 3.72
C ALA A 86 15.64 37.01 4.02
N LEU A 87 15.19 35.77 4.21
CA LEU A 87 16.08 34.61 4.27
C LEU A 87 16.63 34.32 2.89
N HIS A 88 17.94 34.45 2.69
CA HIS A 88 18.61 34.00 1.48
C HIS A 88 19.23 32.61 1.71
N LEU A 89 18.62 31.59 1.12
CA LEU A 89 19.11 30.22 1.05
C LEU A 89 19.96 30.05 -0.20
N ARG A 90 21.19 29.57 -0.06
CA ARG A 90 22.08 29.19 -1.17
C ARG A 90 22.47 27.74 -1.05
N TYR A 91 22.42 27.03 -2.16
CA TYR A 91 22.74 25.61 -2.19
C TYR A 91 23.75 25.26 -3.26
N ARG A 92 24.49 24.18 -2.99
CA ARG A 92 25.38 23.53 -3.94
C ARG A 92 25.35 22.04 -3.69
N PHE A 93 24.90 21.27 -4.66
CA PHE A 93 25.02 19.82 -4.67
C PHE A 93 26.45 19.41 -5.07
N ASN A 94 26.95 18.33 -4.45
CA ASN A 94 28.17 17.69 -4.95
C ASN A 94 27.86 16.99 -6.29
N PRO A 95 28.89 16.71 -7.12
CA PRO A 95 28.72 15.83 -8.26
C PRO A 95 28.11 14.50 -7.83
N GLU A 96 27.11 14.03 -8.58
CA GLU A 96 26.38 12.77 -8.30
C GLU A 96 25.63 12.76 -6.96
N ALA A 97 25.22 13.92 -6.45
CA ALA A 97 24.46 13.97 -5.22
C ALA A 97 23.10 13.27 -5.35
N ASP A 98 22.81 12.42 -4.37
CA ASP A 98 21.60 11.59 -4.28
C ASP A 98 20.81 11.83 -2.99
N SER A 99 21.35 12.68 -2.10
CA SER A 99 20.82 12.94 -0.77
C SER A 99 20.29 14.38 -0.66
N ASP A 100 19.08 14.52 -0.09
CA ASP A 100 18.45 15.81 0.16
C ASP A 100 19.28 16.68 1.13
N ILE A 101 19.24 17.99 0.92
CA ILE A 101 19.72 19.00 1.86
C ILE A 101 18.59 19.98 2.15
N GLY A 102 18.69 20.74 3.23
CA GLY A 102 17.59 21.64 3.53
C GLY A 102 17.86 22.66 4.62
N TRP A 103 16.86 23.48 4.83
CA TRP A 103 16.82 24.47 5.89
C TRP A 103 15.52 24.28 6.67
N GLN A 104 15.53 24.59 7.97
CA GLN A 104 14.35 24.39 8.81
C GLN A 104 14.23 25.43 9.93
N LEU A 105 12.99 25.59 10.38
CA LEU A 105 12.60 26.18 11.65
C LEU A 105 12.26 25.06 12.64
N THR A 106 12.87 25.07 13.82
CA THR A 106 12.36 24.29 14.96
C THR A 106 11.07 24.93 15.46
N LEU A 107 10.03 24.13 15.70
CA LEU A 107 8.73 24.58 16.22
C LEU A 107 8.53 24.03 17.65
N PRO A 108 8.14 24.86 18.63
CA PRO A 108 8.05 24.49 20.03
C PRO A 108 6.73 23.76 20.36
N ASP A 109 6.48 22.60 19.76
CA ASP A 109 5.22 21.86 19.92
C ASP A 109 4.00 22.66 19.43
N LEU A 110 4.11 23.22 18.22
CA LEU A 110 3.13 24.16 17.70
C LEU A 110 1.78 23.48 17.39
N ASP A 111 0.69 24.07 17.85
CA ASP A 111 -0.67 23.76 17.43
C ASP A 111 -1.08 24.64 16.24
N ALA A 112 -1.27 24.01 15.08
CA ALA A 112 -1.70 24.64 13.85
C ALA A 112 -3.15 24.28 13.45
N SER A 113 -3.91 23.61 14.33
CA SER A 113 -5.27 23.10 14.03
C SER A 113 -6.28 24.19 13.65
N ALA A 114 -6.03 25.45 14.00
CA ALA A 114 -6.87 26.58 13.65
C ALA A 114 -6.66 27.12 12.22
N TYR A 115 -5.61 26.68 11.52
CA TYR A 115 -5.19 27.18 10.21
C TYR A 115 -5.42 26.13 9.12
N ASP A 116 -5.53 26.59 7.88
CA ASP A 116 -5.82 25.72 6.73
C ASP A 116 -4.84 25.90 5.55
N HIS A 117 -3.99 26.94 5.58
CA HIS A 117 -2.92 27.14 4.59
C HIS A 117 -1.59 27.54 5.24
N LEU A 118 -0.51 27.15 4.59
CA LEU A 118 0.81 27.78 4.71
C LEU A 118 0.90 28.92 3.68
N GLU A 119 1.25 30.12 4.13
CA GLU A 119 1.56 31.25 3.27
C GLU A 119 3.04 31.64 3.41
N PHE A 120 3.71 31.91 2.31
CA PHE A 120 5.04 32.50 2.31
C PHE A 120 5.30 33.20 0.98
N TRP A 121 6.22 34.16 1.01
CA TRP A 121 6.81 34.70 -0.19
C TRP A 121 8.08 33.95 -0.55
N VAL A 122 8.30 33.76 -1.85
CA VAL A 122 9.53 33.18 -2.37
C VAL A 122 9.95 33.83 -3.68
N ARG A 123 11.26 33.85 -3.92
CA ARG A 123 11.90 34.23 -5.19
C ARG A 123 13.11 33.33 -5.44
N GLY A 124 13.31 32.85 -6.66
CA GLY A 124 14.53 32.16 -7.09
C GLY A 124 15.65 33.11 -7.50
N ASP A 125 16.83 32.57 -7.79
CA ASP A 125 17.98 33.31 -8.33
C ASP A 125 18.03 33.37 -9.86
N SER A 126 17.21 32.56 -10.54
CA SER A 126 17.15 32.47 -12.01
C SER A 126 15.73 32.61 -12.53
N ASP A 127 15.59 33.00 -13.80
CA ASP A 127 14.32 32.98 -14.55
C ASP A 127 13.84 31.56 -14.93
N ALA A 128 14.59 30.51 -14.58
CA ALA A 128 14.14 29.13 -14.77
C ALA A 128 13.01 28.78 -13.79
N ASP A 129 12.05 27.98 -14.26
CA ASP A 129 10.95 27.45 -13.44
C ASP A 129 11.50 26.50 -12.36
N ASN A 130 11.68 27.05 -11.16
CA ASN A 130 12.19 26.34 -10.01
C ASN A 130 11.04 25.71 -9.21
N ALA A 131 11.35 24.58 -8.57
CA ALA A 131 10.47 23.92 -7.62
C ALA A 131 11.12 23.88 -6.23
N LEU A 132 10.30 24.05 -5.20
CA LEU A 132 10.72 24.01 -3.80
C LEU A 132 9.81 23.10 -3.02
N LYS A 133 10.38 22.11 -2.34
CA LYS A 133 9.61 21.26 -1.45
C LYS A 133 9.52 21.89 -0.07
N VAL A 134 8.30 21.97 0.44
CA VAL A 134 7.98 22.43 1.80
C VAL A 134 7.47 21.24 2.61
N GLU A 135 7.87 21.16 3.88
CA GLU A 135 7.43 20.09 4.77
C GLU A 135 7.19 20.57 6.20
N PHE A 136 6.22 19.94 6.86
CA PHE A 136 6.07 19.98 8.31
C PHE A 136 6.40 18.61 8.89
N LYS A 137 6.90 18.59 10.12
CA LYS A 137 7.15 17.35 10.87
C LYS A 137 6.56 17.40 12.26
N GLN A 138 6.10 16.25 12.72
CA GLN A 138 5.55 16.03 14.05
C GLN A 138 5.96 14.66 14.60
N PRO A 139 5.90 14.42 15.92
CA PRO A 139 6.16 13.11 16.50
C PRO A 139 5.24 12.06 15.88
N LEU A 140 5.80 10.92 15.48
CA LEU A 140 4.98 9.79 15.09
C LEU A 140 4.45 9.12 16.36
N ALA A 141 3.14 9.23 16.61
CA ALA A 141 2.48 8.46 17.66
C ALA A 141 2.77 6.96 17.45
N ASP A 142 3.11 6.26 18.52
CA ASP A 142 3.48 4.83 18.54
C ASP A 142 4.82 4.46 17.87
N ALA A 143 5.73 5.42 17.70
CA ALA A 143 7.11 5.18 17.27
C ALA A 143 8.13 5.40 18.40
N PRO A 144 9.36 4.86 18.29
CA PRO A 144 10.45 5.22 19.18
C PRO A 144 10.66 6.74 19.25
N ALA A 145 11.08 7.23 20.42
CA ALA A 145 11.27 8.66 20.67
C ALA A 145 12.25 9.27 19.65
N GLY A 146 11.86 10.39 19.02
CA GLY A 146 12.66 11.10 18.02
C GLY A 146 12.28 10.83 16.57
N LEU A 147 11.45 9.81 16.29
CA LEU A 147 10.94 9.58 14.95
C LEU A 147 9.83 10.59 14.61
N LEU A 148 10.02 11.35 13.55
CA LEU A 148 9.04 12.32 13.09
C LEU A 148 8.29 11.80 11.86
N ARG A 149 6.95 11.91 11.89
CA ARG A 149 6.14 11.88 10.68
C ARG A 149 6.29 13.21 9.98
N LYS A 150 6.39 13.20 8.65
CA LYS A 150 6.41 14.39 7.81
C LYS A 150 5.13 14.45 7.00
N GLY A 151 4.71 15.65 6.62
CA GLY A 151 3.80 15.90 5.52
C GLY A 151 4.42 16.98 4.66
N SER A 152 4.41 16.78 3.34
CA SER A 152 5.13 17.65 2.43
C SER A 152 4.38 17.86 1.13
N THR A 153 4.69 18.96 0.45
CA THR A 153 4.27 19.21 -0.92
C THR A 153 5.32 20.01 -1.67
N VAL A 154 5.21 20.05 -2.99
CA VAL A 154 6.12 20.80 -3.86
C VAL A 154 5.41 22.03 -4.39
N VAL A 155 6.06 23.17 -4.22
CA VAL A 155 5.66 24.45 -4.82
C VAL A 155 6.48 24.65 -6.09
N THR A 156 5.80 24.75 -7.23
CA THR A 156 6.40 24.98 -8.56
C THR A 156 6.12 26.40 -9.04
N GLY A 157 6.68 26.82 -10.18
CA GLY A 157 6.43 28.15 -10.74
C GLY A 157 7.22 29.26 -10.04
N ILE A 158 8.34 28.92 -9.40
CA ILE A 158 9.21 29.89 -8.72
C ILE A 158 10.25 30.40 -9.71
N ASP A 159 10.31 31.70 -9.94
CA ASP A 159 11.27 32.34 -10.84
C ASP A 159 11.99 33.51 -10.15
N GLY A 160 12.67 34.36 -10.91
CA GLY A 160 13.36 35.54 -10.41
C GLY A 160 12.44 36.64 -9.84
N THR A 161 11.12 36.45 -9.83
CA THR A 161 10.15 37.41 -9.28
C THR A 161 9.63 36.98 -7.91
N TRP A 162 9.41 37.96 -7.02
CA TRP A 162 8.78 37.68 -5.73
C TRP A 162 7.34 37.27 -5.94
N ARG A 163 7.00 36.07 -5.48
CA ARG A 163 5.65 35.53 -5.52
C ARG A 163 5.22 35.08 -4.15
N ARG A 164 3.93 35.27 -3.87
CA ARG A 164 3.30 34.78 -2.65
C ARG A 164 2.55 33.50 -2.97
N PHE A 165 2.84 32.45 -2.22
CA PHE A 165 2.16 31.17 -2.33
C PHE A 165 1.26 30.94 -1.13
N ARG A 166 0.08 30.37 -1.39
CA ARG A 166 -0.82 29.85 -0.37
C ARG A 166 -1.02 28.38 -0.64
N VAL A 167 -0.46 27.55 0.23
CA VAL A 167 -0.43 26.10 0.10
C VAL A 167 -1.44 25.51 1.07
N PRO A 168 -2.53 24.87 0.59
CA PRO A 168 -3.47 24.19 1.46
C PRO A 168 -2.75 23.12 2.28
N LEU A 169 -2.95 23.13 3.60
CA LEU A 169 -2.34 22.15 4.50
C LEU A 169 -2.80 20.72 4.16
N ASN A 170 -3.99 20.56 3.59
CA ASN A 170 -4.51 19.27 3.12
C ASN A 170 -3.67 18.61 2.01
N LEU A 171 -2.82 19.35 1.29
CA LEU A 171 -1.85 18.77 0.34
C LEU A 171 -0.68 18.07 1.05
N MET A 172 -0.47 18.35 2.34
CA MET A 172 0.60 17.75 3.14
C MET A 172 0.07 16.51 3.87
N SER A 173 -0.43 15.54 3.10
CA SER A 173 -1.18 14.36 3.55
C SER A 173 -0.49 13.46 4.60
N GLY A 174 0.81 13.64 4.80
CA GLY A 174 1.56 13.02 5.87
C GLY A 174 1.27 13.58 7.27
N ILE A 175 0.59 14.71 7.39
CA ILE A 175 0.13 15.26 8.67
C ILE A 175 -1.39 15.15 8.73
N ALA A 176 -1.88 14.28 9.61
CA ALA A 176 -3.31 14.06 9.82
C ALA A 176 -3.86 14.94 10.95
N ASP A 177 -3.04 15.15 11.97
CA ASP A 177 -3.31 15.98 13.15
C ASP A 177 -2.33 17.13 13.10
N TRP A 178 -2.81 18.36 13.01
CA TRP A 178 -1.98 19.57 12.90
C TRP A 178 -1.56 20.13 14.26
N THR A 179 -1.68 19.33 15.33
CA THR A 179 -1.11 19.61 16.63
C THR A 179 0.32 19.07 16.75
N HIS A 180 1.06 19.54 17.76
CA HIS A 180 2.39 19.05 18.10
C HIS A 180 3.47 19.16 17.00
N LEU A 181 3.37 20.16 16.12
CA LEU A 181 4.36 20.37 15.07
C LEU A 181 5.73 20.74 15.67
N ARG A 182 6.78 20.11 15.15
CA ARG A 182 8.16 20.24 15.63
C ARG A 182 9.11 20.90 14.65
N GLN A 183 8.82 20.82 13.36
CA GLN A 183 9.66 21.44 12.34
C GLN A 183 8.84 21.93 11.16
N PHE A 184 9.22 23.08 10.61
CA PHE A 184 8.90 23.51 9.26
C PHE A 184 10.20 23.51 8.44
N GLY A 185 10.19 22.92 7.25
CA GLY A 185 11.40 22.72 6.46
C GLY A 185 11.23 23.07 4.99
N ILE A 186 12.31 23.58 4.41
CA ILE A 186 12.55 23.70 2.98
C ILE A 186 13.53 22.60 2.58
N VAL A 187 13.13 21.75 1.64
CA VAL A 187 13.92 20.61 1.16
C VAL A 187 14.37 20.86 -0.27
N LEU A 188 15.67 20.74 -0.49
CA LEU A 188 16.34 20.90 -1.77
C LEU A 188 16.84 19.53 -2.23
N GLN A 189 16.39 19.13 -3.41
CA GLN A 189 16.50 17.75 -3.86
C GLN A 189 17.40 17.68 -5.08
N PRO A 190 18.60 17.08 -4.98
CA PRO A 190 19.61 17.16 -6.03
C PRO A 190 19.11 16.62 -7.36
N LEU A 191 18.32 15.55 -7.31
CA LEU A 191 17.82 14.86 -8.50
C LEU A 191 16.66 15.59 -9.19
N ARG A 192 16.13 16.67 -8.59
CA ARG A 192 15.00 17.46 -9.12
C ARG A 192 15.29 18.94 -9.28
N ALA A 193 16.41 19.39 -8.73
CA ALA A 193 16.83 20.75 -8.89
C ALA A 193 17.22 20.98 -10.37
N PRO A 194 16.79 22.10 -10.98
CA PRO A 194 17.16 22.43 -12.36
C PRO A 194 18.66 22.72 -12.51
N SER A 195 19.36 22.99 -11.40
CA SER A 195 20.78 23.27 -11.36
C SER A 195 21.44 22.64 -10.13
N ALA A 196 22.73 22.30 -10.26
CA ALA A 196 23.54 21.83 -9.13
C ALA A 196 23.82 22.94 -8.09
N THR A 197 23.64 24.20 -8.47
CA THR A 197 23.80 25.36 -7.58
C THR A 197 22.69 26.36 -7.81
N GLY A 198 22.19 26.95 -6.74
CA GLY A 198 21.24 28.06 -6.86
C GLY A 198 20.93 28.71 -5.52
N GLY A 199 19.87 29.51 -5.50
CA GLY A 199 19.40 30.17 -4.29
C GLY A 199 17.94 30.59 -4.33
N TYR A 200 17.37 30.71 -3.13
CA TYR A 200 16.02 31.17 -2.90
C TYR A 200 16.01 32.25 -1.84
N TRP A 201 15.20 33.28 -2.05
CA TRP A 201 14.80 34.21 -1.00
C TRP A 201 13.44 33.79 -0.48
N LEU A 202 13.28 33.71 0.84
CA LEU A 202 12.01 33.43 1.51
C LEU A 202 11.68 34.52 2.51
N ASP A 203 10.39 34.83 2.61
CA ASP A 203 9.89 35.90 3.45
C ASP A 203 8.44 35.63 3.92
N ASP A 204 8.03 36.24 5.03
CA ASP A 204 6.73 36.10 5.72
C ASP A 204 6.15 34.68 5.75
N VAL A 205 6.88 33.73 6.32
CA VAL A 205 6.36 32.37 6.53
C VAL A 205 5.30 32.41 7.61
N ALA A 206 4.06 32.09 7.26
CA ALA A 206 2.92 32.14 8.16
C ALA A 206 1.94 30.98 7.93
N LEU A 207 1.19 30.62 8.97
CA LEU A 207 -0.01 29.81 8.85
C LEU A 207 -1.22 30.76 8.81
N ILE A 208 -2.15 30.52 7.89
CA ILE A 208 -3.34 31.37 7.70
C ILE A 208 -4.63 30.54 7.70
N LYS A 209 -5.73 31.20 8.05
CA LYS A 209 -7.08 30.64 7.97
C LYS A 209 -7.87 31.36 6.88
N THR A 210 -8.18 30.67 5.79
CA THR A 210 -9.02 31.16 4.68
C THR A 210 -10.48 30.72 4.81
N SER A 211 -10.77 29.78 5.71
CA SER A 211 -12.06 29.09 5.83
C SER A 211 -12.45 28.28 4.59
N ARG A 212 -11.48 27.99 3.71
CA ARG A 212 -11.64 27.20 2.49
C ARG A 212 -10.45 26.25 2.37
N PRO A 213 -10.36 25.18 3.18
CA PRO A 213 -9.16 24.34 3.31
C PRO A 213 -8.79 23.53 2.06
N GLY A 214 -9.59 23.60 0.99
CA GLY A 214 -9.39 22.81 -0.22
C GLY A 214 -9.77 21.33 -0.04
N PRO A 215 -9.62 20.51 -1.10
CA PRO A 215 -9.87 19.07 -1.05
C PRO A 215 -8.96 18.40 -0.01
N SER A 216 -9.31 17.19 0.41
CA SER A 216 -8.53 16.41 1.39
C SER A 216 -8.44 14.93 0.98
N ILE A 217 -7.36 14.25 1.40
CA ILE A 217 -7.25 12.79 1.27
C ILE A 217 -8.33 12.04 2.05
N TYR A 218 -8.95 12.69 3.04
CA TYR A 218 -10.04 12.15 3.86
C TYR A 218 -11.43 12.47 3.30
N GLU A 219 -11.49 13.24 2.20
CA GLU A 219 -12.74 13.56 1.53
C GLU A 219 -13.42 12.29 1.02
N ARG A 220 -14.69 12.12 1.37
CA ARG A 220 -15.46 10.95 0.96
C ARG A 220 -16.09 11.22 -0.40
N VAL A 221 -16.00 10.24 -1.29
CA VAL A 221 -16.87 10.21 -2.47
C VAL A 221 -18.30 9.96 -2.02
N VAL A 222 -19.20 10.86 -2.43
CA VAL A 222 -20.65 10.71 -2.29
C VAL A 222 -21.21 10.25 -3.65
N PRO A 223 -21.44 8.94 -3.83
CA PRO A 223 -22.00 8.39 -5.07
C PRO A 223 -23.49 8.78 -5.21
N PRO A 224 -23.87 9.66 -6.17
CA PRO A 224 -25.22 10.22 -6.24
C PRO A 224 -26.32 9.18 -6.50
N LEU A 225 -26.10 8.19 -7.39
CA LEU A 225 -27.12 7.15 -7.64
C LEU A 225 -27.32 6.27 -6.41
N LYS A 226 -26.22 5.93 -5.74
CA LYS A 226 -26.26 5.18 -4.49
C LYS A 226 -26.98 5.96 -3.40
N THR A 227 -26.66 7.23 -3.19
CA THR A 227 -27.36 8.08 -2.20
C THR A 227 -28.85 8.19 -2.51
N ALA A 228 -29.23 8.37 -3.78
CA ALA A 228 -30.64 8.38 -4.18
C ALA A 228 -31.33 7.04 -3.88
N TRP A 229 -30.69 5.92 -4.19
CA TRP A 229 -31.19 4.59 -3.88
C TRP A 229 -31.34 4.36 -2.37
N GLU A 230 -30.31 4.68 -1.58
CA GLU A 230 -30.34 4.59 -0.10
C GLU A 230 -31.51 5.40 0.46
N ASN A 231 -31.70 6.65 0.01
CA ASN A 231 -32.81 7.49 0.44
C ASN A 231 -34.17 6.90 0.06
N SER A 232 -34.29 6.30 -1.13
CA SER A 232 -35.54 5.68 -1.58
C SER A 232 -36.01 4.49 -0.74
N VAL A 233 -35.09 3.83 -0.03
CA VAL A 233 -35.39 2.68 0.84
C VAL A 233 -35.39 3.02 2.34
N GLY A 234 -35.33 4.30 2.71
CA GLY A 234 -35.33 4.73 4.12
C GLY A 234 -33.95 4.93 4.75
N GLY A 235 -32.92 5.13 3.91
CA GLY A 235 -31.55 5.44 4.31
C GLY A 235 -30.65 4.22 4.39
N LYS A 236 -29.36 4.47 4.64
CA LYS A 236 -28.29 3.44 4.57
C LYS A 236 -28.55 2.21 5.44
N ALA A 237 -29.08 2.37 6.66
CA ALA A 237 -29.35 1.23 7.55
C ALA A 237 -30.41 0.28 6.98
N ALA A 238 -31.40 0.82 6.25
CA ALA A 238 -32.49 0.05 5.67
C ALA A 238 -32.09 -0.71 4.38
N THR A 239 -30.85 -0.53 3.89
CA THR A 239 -30.34 -1.22 2.69
C THR A 239 -29.97 -2.68 2.92
N GLN A 240 -29.71 -3.10 4.16
CA GLN A 240 -29.14 -4.42 4.46
C GLN A 240 -29.97 -5.59 3.92
N PRO A 241 -31.31 -5.63 4.02
CA PRO A 241 -32.13 -6.68 3.39
C PRO A 241 -31.94 -6.74 1.87
N TYR A 242 -31.81 -5.59 1.20
CA TYR A 242 -31.57 -5.53 -0.24
C TYR A 242 -30.17 -6.03 -0.61
N LEU A 243 -29.15 -5.68 0.18
CA LEU A 243 -27.78 -6.15 -0.03
C LEU A 243 -27.68 -7.67 0.17
N ARG A 244 -28.32 -8.22 1.20
CA ARG A 244 -28.41 -9.67 1.41
C ARG A 244 -29.12 -10.36 0.25
N ALA A 245 -30.19 -9.75 -0.25
CA ALA A 245 -30.89 -10.27 -1.43
C ALA A 245 -30.02 -10.22 -2.70
N ARG A 246 -28.91 -9.48 -2.74
CA ARG A 246 -27.96 -9.51 -3.88
C ARG A 246 -26.95 -10.65 -3.81
N LEU A 247 -26.79 -11.28 -2.65
CA LEU A 247 -25.94 -12.47 -2.51
C LEU A 247 -26.48 -13.61 -3.36
N SER A 248 -25.58 -14.43 -3.90
CA SER A 248 -25.93 -15.60 -4.70
C SER A 248 -26.26 -16.83 -3.85
N GLY A 249 -25.93 -16.81 -2.55
CA GLY A 249 -26.22 -17.89 -1.61
C GLY A 249 -26.01 -17.51 -0.16
N TRP A 250 -26.34 -18.44 0.74
CA TRP A 250 -26.24 -18.30 2.20
C TRP A 250 -25.78 -19.63 2.82
N PRO A 251 -24.93 -19.62 3.87
CA PRO A 251 -24.51 -20.87 4.51
C PRO A 251 -25.70 -21.52 5.25
N ALA A 252 -25.73 -22.86 5.27
CA ALA A 252 -26.74 -23.62 5.99
C ALA A 252 -26.26 -24.02 7.40
N ARG A 253 -24.95 -24.12 7.60
CA ARG A 253 -24.30 -24.43 8.87
C ARG A 253 -23.23 -23.39 9.19
N LEU A 254 -23.23 -22.93 10.44
CA LEU A 254 -22.25 -21.96 10.92
C LEU A 254 -20.88 -22.64 11.05
N THR A 255 -20.85 -23.86 11.57
CA THR A 255 -19.63 -24.64 11.77
C THR A 255 -19.83 -26.06 11.25
N VAL A 256 -18.77 -26.64 10.68
CA VAL A 256 -18.72 -28.04 10.25
C VAL A 256 -18.04 -28.85 11.36
N ASP A 257 -18.58 -30.03 11.68
CA ASP A 257 -17.93 -30.92 12.64
C ASP A 257 -16.58 -31.40 12.05
N PRO A 258 -15.45 -31.26 12.77
CA PRO A 258 -14.14 -31.68 12.27
C PRO A 258 -14.07 -33.16 11.87
N THR A 259 -14.94 -34.02 12.41
CA THR A 259 -15.04 -35.44 12.04
C THR A 259 -15.62 -35.68 10.64
N GLU A 260 -16.34 -34.69 10.07
CA GLU A 260 -16.81 -34.72 8.68
C GLU A 260 -15.70 -34.39 7.67
N LEU A 261 -14.58 -33.82 8.13
CA LEU A 261 -13.48 -33.45 7.26
C LEU A 261 -12.64 -34.67 6.88
N PRO A 262 -12.27 -34.86 5.60
CA PRO A 262 -11.52 -36.05 5.19
C PRO A 262 -10.20 -36.24 5.94
N ALA A 263 -9.92 -37.48 6.34
CA ALA A 263 -8.69 -37.83 7.04
C ALA A 263 -7.43 -37.75 6.15
N ALA A 264 -7.55 -38.02 4.86
CA ALA A 264 -6.45 -37.89 3.90
C ALA A 264 -6.22 -36.42 3.54
N ASP A 265 -4.97 -35.96 3.62
CA ASP A 265 -4.57 -34.56 3.39
C ASP A 265 -5.06 -34.00 2.08
N ARG A 266 -4.82 -34.72 0.98
CA ARG A 266 -5.28 -34.30 -0.34
C ARG A 266 -6.80 -34.13 -0.39
N ALA A 267 -7.56 -35.10 0.13
CA ALA A 267 -9.02 -35.03 0.14
C ALA A 267 -9.55 -33.89 1.03
N PHE A 268 -8.86 -33.58 2.13
CA PHE A 268 -9.19 -32.42 2.97
C PHE A 268 -8.97 -31.10 2.22
N LEU A 269 -7.85 -30.95 1.52
CA LEU A 269 -7.58 -29.76 0.72
C LEU A 269 -8.56 -29.62 -0.46
N GLU A 270 -8.92 -30.73 -1.11
CA GLU A 270 -9.95 -30.74 -2.16
C GLU A 270 -11.34 -30.37 -1.60
N ARG A 271 -11.67 -30.80 -0.38
CA ARG A 271 -12.88 -30.37 0.33
C ARG A 271 -12.83 -28.87 0.65
N LEU A 272 -11.72 -28.38 1.18
CA LEU A 272 -11.52 -26.96 1.48
C LEU A 272 -11.67 -26.10 0.22
N ALA A 273 -11.04 -26.48 -0.90
CA ALA A 273 -11.15 -25.75 -2.15
C ALA A 273 -12.60 -25.66 -2.65
N ARG A 274 -13.36 -26.77 -2.54
CA ARG A 274 -14.79 -26.79 -2.90
C ARG A 274 -15.63 -25.87 -2.02
N ASP A 275 -15.42 -25.91 -0.70
CA ASP A 275 -16.19 -25.08 0.24
C ASP A 275 -15.84 -23.59 0.08
N THR A 276 -14.55 -23.25 -0.09
CA THR A 276 -14.10 -21.87 -0.34
C THR A 276 -14.66 -21.32 -1.66
N TRP A 277 -14.61 -22.09 -2.75
CA TRP A 277 -15.24 -21.69 -4.02
C TRP A 277 -16.74 -21.46 -3.88
N ARG A 278 -17.45 -22.37 -3.17
CA ARG A 278 -18.88 -22.20 -2.87
C ARG A 278 -19.13 -20.89 -2.12
N GLY A 279 -18.26 -20.53 -1.17
CA GLY A 279 -18.28 -19.26 -0.45
C GLY A 279 -18.12 -18.04 -1.35
N LEU A 280 -17.05 -18.02 -2.15
CA LEU A 280 -16.76 -16.93 -3.10
C LEU A 280 -17.93 -16.68 -4.04
N VAL A 281 -18.53 -17.74 -4.59
CA VAL A 281 -19.71 -17.62 -5.46
C VAL A 281 -20.92 -17.12 -4.66
N ALA A 282 -21.23 -17.73 -3.52
CA ALA A 282 -22.40 -17.39 -2.72
C ALA A 282 -22.37 -15.93 -2.23
N LEU A 283 -21.19 -15.43 -1.87
CA LEU A 283 -20.98 -14.10 -1.30
C LEU A 283 -20.60 -13.04 -2.34
N SER A 284 -20.72 -13.36 -3.62
CA SER A 284 -20.58 -12.39 -4.72
C SER A 284 -21.91 -11.72 -5.07
N ASP A 285 -21.81 -10.51 -5.60
CA ASP A 285 -22.95 -9.77 -6.13
C ASP A 285 -23.49 -10.45 -7.40
N ARG A 286 -24.71 -10.99 -7.33
CA ARG A 286 -25.30 -11.76 -8.44
C ARG A 286 -25.64 -10.92 -9.67
N ALA A 287 -25.85 -9.61 -9.51
CA ALA A 287 -26.28 -8.75 -10.61
C ALA A 287 -25.10 -8.31 -11.48
N HIS A 288 -23.99 -7.91 -10.87
CA HIS A 288 -22.80 -7.44 -11.56
C HIS A 288 -21.65 -8.47 -11.61
N GLY A 289 -21.79 -9.62 -10.95
CA GLY A 289 -20.81 -10.71 -11.02
C GLY A 289 -19.44 -10.30 -10.49
N VAL A 290 -19.42 -9.52 -9.40
CA VAL A 290 -18.19 -9.10 -8.70
C VAL A 290 -18.24 -9.54 -7.24
N PRO A 291 -17.10 -9.88 -6.63
CA PRO A 291 -17.05 -10.26 -5.22
C PRO A 291 -17.36 -9.06 -4.34
N LEU A 292 -18.14 -9.26 -3.28
CA LEU A 292 -18.29 -8.26 -2.21
C LEU A 292 -17.07 -8.34 -1.31
N ASP A 293 -16.56 -7.19 -0.88
CA ASP A 293 -15.33 -7.13 -0.09
C ASP A 293 -15.44 -7.86 1.25
N THR A 294 -16.53 -7.64 1.97
CA THR A 294 -16.71 -8.16 3.33
C THR A 294 -18.16 -8.60 3.56
N VAL A 295 -18.34 -9.81 4.10
CA VAL A 295 -19.59 -10.28 4.70
C VAL A 295 -19.34 -10.75 6.13
N ARG A 296 -20.10 -10.22 7.10
CA ARG A 296 -19.99 -10.57 8.53
C ARG A 296 -21.23 -11.30 8.98
N LEU A 297 -21.07 -12.55 9.43
CA LEU A 297 -22.18 -13.36 9.92
C LEU A 297 -22.51 -13.09 11.39
N ASN A 298 -21.59 -12.45 12.12
CA ASN A 298 -21.74 -12.17 13.56
C ASN A 298 -22.08 -13.42 14.38
N GLY A 299 -21.46 -14.56 14.02
CA GLY A 299 -21.67 -15.85 14.69
C GLY A 299 -23.10 -16.39 14.57
N SER A 300 -23.85 -15.99 13.53
CA SER A 300 -25.24 -16.43 13.34
C SER A 300 -25.55 -16.76 11.88
N LEU A 301 -26.42 -17.75 11.70
CA LEU A 301 -27.02 -18.07 10.40
C LEU A 301 -28.25 -17.24 10.08
N MET A 302 -28.78 -16.48 11.04
CA MET A 302 -29.92 -15.58 10.80
C MET A 302 -29.44 -14.43 9.89
N PRO A 303 -29.92 -14.32 8.64
CA PRO A 303 -29.48 -13.27 7.73
C PRO A 303 -29.65 -11.87 8.33
N GLU A 304 -30.65 -11.68 9.19
CA GLU A 304 -30.97 -10.42 9.87
C GLU A 304 -29.83 -9.89 10.74
N ARG A 305 -29.02 -10.80 11.29
CA ARG A 305 -27.87 -10.47 12.14
C ARG A 305 -26.59 -10.19 11.37
N ALA A 306 -26.57 -10.57 10.09
CA ALA A 306 -25.40 -10.37 9.26
C ALA A 306 -25.31 -8.94 8.71
N TRP A 307 -24.07 -8.50 8.53
CA TRP A 307 -23.75 -7.26 7.83
C TRP A 307 -23.08 -7.58 6.50
N VAL A 308 -23.63 -7.04 5.42
CA VAL A 308 -23.10 -7.18 4.06
C VAL A 308 -22.53 -5.84 3.63
N GLY A 309 -21.26 -5.83 3.25
CA GLY A 309 -20.63 -4.67 2.63
C GLY A 309 -21.25 -4.43 1.25
N ASP A 310 -21.37 -3.17 0.85
CA ASP A 310 -21.95 -2.78 -0.44
C ASP A 310 -20.88 -2.40 -1.47
N TYR A 311 -19.63 -2.75 -1.23
CA TYR A 311 -18.49 -2.33 -2.03
C TYR A 311 -17.57 -3.49 -2.38
N THR A 312 -16.76 -3.28 -3.39
CA THR A 312 -15.67 -4.15 -3.81
C THR A 312 -14.41 -3.31 -4.05
N ASN A 313 -13.27 -3.96 -4.16
CA ASN A 313 -12.01 -3.34 -4.53
C ASN A 313 -11.40 -4.04 -5.76
N VAL A 314 -10.52 -3.36 -6.47
CA VAL A 314 -10.00 -3.87 -7.75
C VAL A 314 -9.03 -5.05 -7.59
N THR A 315 -8.37 -5.18 -6.44
CA THR A 315 -7.64 -6.41 -6.07
C THR A 315 -8.60 -7.60 -5.97
N ASN A 316 -9.74 -7.48 -5.29
CA ASN A 316 -10.73 -8.55 -5.18
C ASN A 316 -11.25 -8.96 -6.56
N ILE A 317 -11.52 -7.99 -7.44
CA ILE A 317 -11.94 -8.31 -8.82
C ILE A 317 -10.82 -9.07 -9.55
N GLY A 318 -9.57 -8.60 -9.46
CA GLY A 318 -8.41 -9.26 -10.04
C GLY A 318 -8.24 -10.70 -9.57
N LEU A 319 -8.28 -10.93 -8.25
CA LEU A 319 -8.20 -12.26 -7.68
C LEU A 319 -9.41 -13.13 -8.05
N TYR A 320 -10.61 -12.58 -8.13
CA TYR A 320 -11.79 -13.34 -8.54
C TYR A 320 -11.71 -13.84 -9.99
N LEU A 321 -11.06 -13.10 -10.89
CA LEU A 321 -10.75 -13.61 -12.23
C LEU A 321 -9.83 -14.85 -12.15
N ILE A 322 -8.87 -14.84 -11.23
CA ILE A 322 -7.99 -15.99 -10.97
C ILE A 322 -8.77 -17.13 -10.31
N ASP A 323 -9.67 -16.84 -9.37
CA ASP A 323 -10.51 -17.84 -8.71
C ASP A 323 -11.38 -18.62 -9.70
N ILE A 324 -11.96 -17.94 -10.70
CA ILE A 324 -12.74 -18.59 -11.75
C ILE A 324 -11.87 -19.58 -12.55
N VAL A 325 -10.64 -19.18 -12.89
CA VAL A 325 -9.67 -20.05 -13.55
C VAL A 325 -9.28 -21.21 -12.63
N ALA A 326 -8.94 -20.93 -11.37
CA ALA A 326 -8.58 -21.93 -10.37
C ALA A 326 -9.69 -22.97 -10.17
N ALA A 327 -10.95 -22.52 -10.08
CA ALA A 327 -12.12 -23.40 -9.94
C ALA A 327 -12.29 -24.32 -11.16
N ARG A 328 -12.07 -23.81 -12.37
CA ARG A 328 -12.07 -24.63 -13.60
C ARG A 328 -10.98 -25.70 -13.56
N GLU A 329 -9.75 -25.32 -13.23
CA GLU A 329 -8.60 -26.25 -13.18
C GLU A 329 -8.71 -27.29 -12.06
N LEU A 330 -9.40 -26.94 -10.97
CA LEU A 330 -9.75 -27.87 -9.90
C LEU A 330 -10.92 -28.80 -10.28
N GLY A 331 -11.65 -28.52 -11.36
CA GLY A 331 -12.84 -29.26 -11.78
C GLY A 331 -14.08 -28.95 -10.94
N LEU A 332 -14.13 -27.79 -10.29
CA LEU A 332 -15.26 -27.32 -9.49
C LEU A 332 -16.36 -26.70 -10.37
N ILE A 333 -15.99 -26.19 -11.53
CA ILE A 333 -16.88 -25.69 -12.59
C ILE A 333 -16.35 -26.16 -13.95
N ASP A 334 -17.23 -26.23 -14.94
CA ASP A 334 -16.85 -26.58 -16.31
C ASP A 334 -16.33 -25.35 -17.09
N PRO A 335 -15.71 -25.54 -18.28
CA PRO A 335 -15.20 -24.44 -19.09
C PRO A 335 -16.25 -23.42 -19.54
N LEU A 336 -17.50 -23.85 -19.76
CA LEU A 336 -18.57 -22.96 -20.19
C LEU A 336 -18.99 -22.01 -19.05
N GLU A 337 -19.18 -22.56 -17.84
CA GLU A 337 -19.48 -21.76 -16.66
C GLU A 337 -18.35 -20.76 -16.36
N ALA A 338 -17.08 -21.19 -16.47
CA ALA A 338 -15.93 -20.31 -16.29
C ALA A 338 -15.96 -19.14 -17.29
N GLY A 339 -16.23 -19.42 -18.57
CA GLY A 339 -16.36 -18.42 -19.62
C GLY A 339 -17.48 -17.41 -19.37
N VAL A 340 -18.66 -17.89 -18.93
CA VAL A 340 -19.81 -17.03 -18.60
C VAL A 340 -19.48 -16.10 -17.43
N ARG A 341 -18.88 -16.64 -16.36
CA ARG A 341 -18.51 -15.86 -15.17
C ARG A 341 -17.47 -14.79 -15.50
N LEU A 342 -16.40 -15.15 -16.21
CA LEU A 342 -15.39 -14.18 -16.68
C LEU A 342 -16.04 -13.10 -17.54
N SER A 343 -16.92 -13.49 -18.47
CA SER A 343 -17.60 -12.53 -19.34
C SER A 343 -18.41 -11.50 -18.56
N GLN A 344 -19.12 -11.93 -17.52
CA GLN A 344 -19.91 -11.07 -16.65
C GLN A 344 -19.02 -10.10 -15.85
N THR A 345 -17.97 -10.60 -15.19
CA THR A 345 -17.05 -9.77 -14.41
C THR A 345 -16.32 -8.75 -15.29
N LEU A 346 -15.83 -9.16 -16.47
CA LEU A 346 -15.20 -8.26 -17.44
C LEU A 346 -16.18 -7.20 -17.96
N ALA A 347 -17.47 -7.55 -18.16
CA ALA A 347 -18.47 -6.58 -18.61
C ALA A 347 -18.76 -5.52 -17.55
N THR A 348 -18.68 -5.89 -16.27
CA THR A 348 -18.75 -4.92 -15.17
C THR A 348 -17.52 -4.04 -15.12
N LEU A 349 -16.31 -4.59 -15.21
CA LEU A 349 -15.07 -3.82 -15.27
C LEU A 349 -15.10 -2.77 -16.39
N GLU A 350 -15.55 -3.14 -17.58
CA GLU A 350 -15.64 -2.24 -18.74
C GLU A 350 -16.59 -1.03 -18.53
N ARG A 351 -17.46 -1.08 -17.52
CA ARG A 351 -18.42 -0.02 -17.17
C ARG A 351 -17.95 0.87 -16.01
N LEU A 352 -16.93 0.46 -15.26
CA LEU A 352 -16.47 1.24 -14.10
C LEU A 352 -15.81 2.54 -14.55
N GLU A 353 -16.03 3.61 -13.78
CA GLU A 353 -15.32 4.88 -13.97
C GLU A 353 -13.81 4.66 -13.80
N THR A 354 -13.00 5.23 -14.68
CA THR A 354 -11.53 5.14 -14.62
C THR A 354 -10.91 6.53 -14.67
N TYR A 355 -9.66 6.65 -14.22
CA TYR A 355 -8.85 7.84 -14.37
C TYR A 355 -7.54 7.47 -15.06
N ARG A 356 -7.28 8.07 -16.23
CA ARG A 356 -6.11 7.76 -17.08
C ARG A 356 -5.93 6.25 -17.33
N GLY A 357 -7.05 5.55 -17.52
CA GLY A 357 -7.07 4.11 -17.77
C GLY A 357 -7.02 3.22 -16.52
N PHE A 358 -6.62 3.76 -15.37
CA PHE A 358 -6.62 3.05 -14.10
C PHE A 358 -7.98 3.09 -13.40
N PHE A 359 -8.27 2.05 -12.64
CA PHE A 359 -9.44 1.97 -11.80
C PHE A 359 -9.18 2.61 -10.42
N TYR A 360 -10.22 3.17 -9.83
CA TYR A 360 -10.19 3.61 -8.43
C TYR A 360 -10.12 2.39 -7.50
N ASN A 361 -9.60 2.57 -6.29
CA ASN A 361 -9.44 1.45 -5.36
C ASN A 361 -10.78 0.76 -5.04
N TYR A 362 -11.84 1.54 -4.79
CA TYR A 362 -13.15 1.02 -4.37
C TYR A 362 -14.33 1.48 -5.21
N TYR A 363 -15.28 0.57 -5.42
CA TYR A 363 -16.56 0.80 -6.11
C TYR A 363 -17.72 0.25 -5.31
N ASP A 364 -18.87 0.92 -5.41
CA ASP A 364 -20.15 0.39 -4.93
C ASP A 364 -20.62 -0.74 -5.86
N THR A 365 -20.99 -1.88 -5.29
CA THR A 365 -21.44 -3.05 -6.06
C THR A 365 -22.88 -2.95 -6.53
N THR A 366 -23.67 -2.03 -5.98
CA THR A 366 -25.08 -1.86 -6.34
C THR A 366 -25.29 -0.91 -7.50
N THR A 367 -24.50 0.17 -7.58
CA THR A 367 -24.60 1.22 -8.62
C THR A 367 -23.38 1.31 -9.52
N LEU A 368 -22.28 0.62 -9.18
CA LEU A 368 -20.98 0.69 -9.89
C LEU A 368 -20.29 2.05 -9.83
N GLU A 369 -20.79 2.98 -9.01
CA GLU A 369 -20.14 4.26 -8.78
C GLU A 369 -18.88 4.07 -7.94
N ARG A 370 -17.82 4.82 -8.28
CA ARG A 370 -16.62 4.84 -7.44
C ARG A 370 -16.97 5.35 -6.05
N THR A 371 -16.27 4.83 -5.05
CA THR A 371 -16.41 5.27 -3.65
C THR A 371 -15.09 5.79 -3.05
N SER A 372 -14.05 5.87 -3.89
CA SER A 372 -12.73 6.40 -3.58
C SER A 372 -12.26 7.43 -4.60
N HIS A 373 -11.42 8.38 -4.17
CA HIS A 373 -10.65 9.27 -5.05
C HIS A 373 -9.24 8.73 -5.35
N PHE A 374 -8.89 7.59 -4.74
CA PHE A 374 -7.54 7.05 -4.76
C PHE A 374 -7.38 5.98 -5.84
N ILE A 375 -6.30 6.10 -6.59
CA ILE A 375 -5.80 5.08 -7.52
C ILE A 375 -4.58 4.45 -6.89
N SER A 376 -4.59 3.12 -6.77
CA SER A 376 -3.55 2.37 -6.08
C SER A 376 -2.68 1.60 -7.06
N PHE A 377 -1.36 1.71 -6.91
CA PHE A 377 -0.42 0.95 -7.75
C PHE A 377 -0.59 -0.57 -7.55
N VAL A 378 -0.66 -1.02 -6.28
CA VAL A 378 -0.76 -2.44 -5.94
C VAL A 378 -2.09 -3.02 -6.36
N ASP A 379 -3.19 -2.29 -6.14
CA ASP A 379 -4.50 -2.84 -6.52
C ASP A 379 -4.65 -2.94 -8.05
N SER A 380 -4.08 -1.98 -8.79
CA SER A 380 -4.02 -2.07 -10.26
C SER A 380 -3.16 -3.25 -10.71
N ALA A 381 -2.01 -3.47 -10.07
CA ALA A 381 -1.12 -4.58 -10.39
C ALA A 381 -1.78 -5.96 -10.20
N TRP A 382 -2.54 -6.14 -9.12
CA TRP A 382 -3.27 -7.39 -8.88
C TRP A 382 -4.45 -7.58 -9.84
N LEU A 383 -5.12 -6.51 -10.27
CA LEU A 383 -6.08 -6.58 -11.37
C LEU A 383 -5.40 -7.01 -12.67
N THR A 384 -4.28 -6.39 -13.03
CA THR A 384 -3.49 -6.80 -14.21
C THR A 384 -3.05 -8.25 -14.09
N ALA A 385 -2.58 -8.72 -12.93
CA ALA A 385 -2.21 -10.13 -12.74
C ALA A 385 -3.38 -11.08 -13.02
N GLY A 386 -4.58 -10.75 -12.53
CA GLY A 386 -5.80 -11.51 -12.82
C GLY A 386 -6.16 -11.53 -14.31
N LEU A 387 -6.02 -10.40 -15.00
CA LEU A 387 -6.24 -10.30 -16.45
C LEU A 387 -5.20 -11.11 -17.25
N LEU A 388 -3.94 -11.15 -16.81
CA LEU A 388 -2.89 -11.96 -17.43
C LEU A 388 -3.17 -13.45 -17.26
N VAL A 389 -3.60 -13.89 -16.07
CA VAL A 389 -4.00 -15.30 -15.88
C VAL A 389 -5.21 -15.63 -16.74
N ALA A 390 -6.27 -14.81 -16.70
CA ALA A 390 -7.50 -15.05 -17.43
C ALA A 390 -7.29 -15.12 -18.95
N ARG A 391 -6.47 -14.22 -19.53
CA ARG A 391 -6.23 -14.20 -20.99
C ARG A 391 -5.48 -15.44 -21.48
N ASN A 392 -4.56 -15.97 -20.67
CA ASN A 392 -3.79 -17.17 -21.03
C ASN A 392 -4.56 -18.46 -20.73
N ALA A 393 -5.45 -18.44 -19.74
CA ALA A 393 -6.27 -19.59 -19.38
C ALA A 393 -7.52 -19.75 -20.25
N VAL A 394 -8.12 -18.64 -20.71
CA VAL A 394 -9.44 -18.61 -21.38
C VAL A 394 -9.37 -17.76 -22.66
N PRO A 395 -8.90 -18.34 -23.79
CA PRO A 395 -8.59 -17.58 -25.01
C PRO A 395 -9.75 -16.77 -25.60
N GLU A 396 -11.01 -17.17 -25.37
CA GLU A 396 -12.20 -16.43 -25.81
C GLU A 396 -12.28 -14.99 -25.24
N HIS A 397 -11.72 -14.76 -24.06
CA HIS A 397 -11.70 -13.43 -23.41
C HIS A 397 -10.36 -12.70 -23.60
N ALA A 398 -9.39 -13.30 -24.29
CA ALA A 398 -8.03 -12.76 -24.38
C ALA A 398 -7.97 -11.33 -24.94
N TRP A 399 -8.84 -11.01 -25.91
CA TRP A 399 -8.90 -9.67 -26.49
C TRP A 399 -9.42 -8.62 -25.50
N ARG A 400 -10.42 -8.96 -24.66
CA ARG A 400 -10.98 -8.07 -23.63
C ARG A 400 -9.95 -7.80 -22.55
N CYS A 401 -9.32 -8.87 -22.06
CA CYS A 401 -8.24 -8.78 -21.08
C CYS A 401 -7.08 -7.94 -21.61
N THR A 402 -6.65 -8.15 -22.86
CA THR A 402 -5.57 -7.38 -23.49
C THR A 402 -5.91 -5.89 -23.55
N ARG A 403 -7.13 -5.54 -23.98
CA ARG A 403 -7.57 -4.13 -23.98
C ARG A 403 -7.56 -3.50 -22.59
N LEU A 404 -7.91 -4.24 -21.54
CA LEU A 404 -7.86 -3.71 -20.16
C LEU A 404 -6.41 -3.53 -19.70
N ILE A 405 -5.53 -4.50 -19.96
CA ILE A 405 -4.10 -4.44 -19.62
C ILE A 405 -3.37 -3.28 -20.34
N GLU A 406 -3.72 -3.01 -21.60
CA GLU A 406 -3.10 -1.95 -22.40
C GLU A 406 -3.54 -0.54 -22.01
N ARG A 407 -4.67 -0.40 -21.30
CA ARG A 407 -5.15 0.90 -20.80
C ARG A 407 -4.40 1.36 -19.56
N GLU A 408 -3.82 0.44 -18.80
CA GLU A 408 -3.01 0.73 -17.61
C GLU A 408 -1.55 1.01 -18.01
N ASP A 409 -1.15 2.27 -17.93
CA ASP A 409 0.22 2.73 -18.18
C ASP A 409 0.95 3.02 -16.87
N TYR A 410 1.74 2.04 -16.40
CA TYR A 410 2.44 2.08 -15.11
C TYR A 410 3.56 3.14 -15.06
N ARG A 411 3.92 3.78 -16.18
CA ARG A 411 4.75 5.00 -16.15
C ARG A 411 4.11 6.10 -15.31
N PHE A 412 2.78 6.06 -15.16
CA PHE A 412 2.04 6.95 -14.26
C PHE A 412 2.52 6.86 -12.80
N PHE A 413 2.83 5.64 -12.33
CA PHE A 413 3.32 5.40 -10.97
C PHE A 413 4.83 5.48 -10.84
N TYR A 414 5.57 5.30 -11.94
CA TYR A 414 7.02 5.31 -11.90
C TYR A 414 7.56 6.73 -11.68
N ASP A 415 8.39 6.87 -10.65
CA ASP A 415 9.15 8.06 -10.41
C ASP A 415 10.58 7.90 -10.94
N PRO A 416 10.98 8.61 -12.00
CA PRO A 416 12.32 8.45 -12.60
C PRO A 416 13.45 8.98 -11.73
N VAL A 417 13.14 9.80 -10.73
CA VAL A 417 14.11 10.38 -9.81
C VAL A 417 14.34 9.45 -8.64
N GLU A 418 13.28 9.01 -7.96
CA GLU A 418 13.41 8.03 -6.87
C GLU A 418 13.76 6.64 -7.41
N ARG A 419 13.48 6.39 -8.70
CA ARG A 419 13.56 5.09 -9.40
C ARG A 419 12.66 4.05 -8.74
N LEU A 420 11.54 4.50 -8.19
CA LEU A 420 10.57 3.70 -7.44
C LEU A 420 9.17 3.95 -7.95
N MET A 421 8.27 3.00 -7.68
CA MET A 421 6.84 3.16 -7.92
C MET A 421 6.22 3.92 -6.76
N MET A 422 5.47 4.97 -7.04
CA MET A 422 4.68 5.66 -6.02
C MET A 422 3.59 4.73 -5.48
N HIS A 423 3.14 4.99 -4.26
CA HIS A 423 2.10 4.20 -3.61
C HIS A 423 0.75 4.30 -4.36
N GLY A 424 0.42 5.51 -4.81
CA GLY A 424 -0.75 5.76 -5.62
C GLY A 424 -0.98 7.24 -5.88
N TYR A 425 -2.21 7.61 -6.22
CA TYR A 425 -2.58 8.97 -6.64
C TYR A 425 -3.97 9.36 -6.15
N TYR A 426 -4.09 10.57 -5.58
CA TYR A 426 -5.35 11.18 -5.15
C TYR A 426 -5.89 12.10 -6.24
N VAL A 427 -6.95 11.66 -6.92
CA VAL A 427 -7.54 12.37 -8.06
C VAL A 427 -8.19 13.70 -7.66
N ASN A 428 -8.74 13.81 -6.45
CA ASN A 428 -9.33 15.06 -5.95
C ASN A 428 -8.29 16.11 -5.52
N LEU A 429 -7.05 15.69 -5.25
CA LEU A 429 -5.93 16.57 -4.87
C LEU A 429 -4.96 16.86 -6.01
N PRO A 430 -5.28 16.41 -7.23
CA PRO A 430 -4.30 15.99 -8.25
C PRO A 430 -2.87 15.72 -7.72
N GLN A 431 -2.73 14.81 -6.75
CA GLN A 431 -1.46 14.63 -6.04
C GLN A 431 -1.08 13.16 -5.91
N ARG A 432 0.22 12.87 -6.10
CA ARG A 432 0.81 11.58 -5.74
C ARG A 432 0.68 11.34 -4.25
N ALA A 433 0.52 10.07 -3.86
CA ALA A 433 0.67 9.68 -2.48
C ALA A 433 2.07 10.03 -1.96
N GLU A 434 2.17 10.30 -0.67
CA GLU A 434 3.44 10.70 -0.05
C GLU A 434 4.53 9.62 -0.14
N TYR A 435 4.14 8.35 -0.18
CA TYR A 435 5.05 7.22 -0.10
C TYR A 435 5.28 6.55 -1.46
N SER A 436 6.41 5.85 -1.56
CA SER A 436 6.75 4.95 -2.67
C SER A 436 6.98 3.53 -2.17
N TYR A 437 6.75 2.54 -3.01
CA TYR A 437 7.07 1.14 -2.75
C TYR A 437 8.57 0.90 -2.89
N GLY A 438 9.29 1.12 -1.79
CA GLY A 438 10.74 1.03 -1.72
C GLY A 438 11.29 -0.27 -1.13
N MET A 439 10.46 -1.18 -0.62
CA MET A 439 10.91 -2.46 -0.07
C MET A 439 10.68 -3.58 -1.08
N LEU A 440 11.69 -4.44 -1.29
CA LEU A 440 11.57 -5.54 -2.24
C LEU A 440 10.59 -6.61 -1.76
N TYR A 441 10.69 -7.03 -0.50
CA TYR A 441 10.00 -8.22 -0.02
C TYR A 441 8.61 -7.91 0.55
N SER A 442 7.78 -7.25 -0.26
CA SER A 442 6.36 -6.97 -0.01
C SER A 442 5.49 -7.48 -1.16
N GLU A 443 4.17 -7.44 -1.00
CA GLU A 443 3.18 -7.80 -2.02
C GLU A 443 3.29 -6.93 -3.28
N ALA A 444 3.77 -5.69 -3.12
CA ALA A 444 3.89 -4.72 -4.19
C ALA A 444 4.92 -5.08 -5.27
N ARG A 445 5.86 -5.98 -4.97
CA ARG A 445 6.91 -6.41 -5.92
C ARG A 445 6.35 -7.01 -7.20
N LEU A 446 5.16 -7.60 -7.13
CA LEU A 446 4.46 -8.12 -8.31
C LEU A 446 4.16 -7.01 -9.31
N GLY A 447 3.69 -5.85 -8.84
CA GLY A 447 3.43 -4.68 -9.69
C GLY A 447 4.70 -4.14 -10.34
N SER A 448 5.81 -4.11 -9.58
CA SER A 448 7.12 -3.73 -10.11
C SER A 448 7.56 -4.66 -11.25
N LEU A 449 7.36 -5.98 -11.08
CA LEU A 449 7.68 -6.98 -12.08
C LEU A 449 6.82 -6.82 -13.36
N ILE A 450 5.51 -6.60 -13.19
CA ILE A 450 4.56 -6.36 -14.28
C ILE A 450 4.94 -5.09 -15.06
N ALA A 451 5.23 -3.98 -14.38
CA ALA A 451 5.59 -2.72 -15.02
C ALA A 451 6.91 -2.83 -15.81
N ILE A 452 7.91 -3.55 -15.28
CA ILE A 452 9.15 -3.84 -16.03
C ILE A 452 8.85 -4.72 -17.25
N GLY A 453 8.03 -5.77 -17.10
CA GLY A 453 7.64 -6.65 -18.21
C GLY A 453 6.88 -5.94 -19.33
N LYS A 454 6.06 -4.95 -18.97
CA LYS A 454 5.37 -4.05 -19.91
C LYS A 454 6.33 -3.05 -20.58
N GLY A 455 7.54 -2.88 -20.07
CA GLY A 455 8.50 -1.87 -20.54
C GLY A 455 8.18 -0.46 -20.02
N GLU A 456 7.37 -0.35 -18.98
CA GLU A 456 6.86 0.89 -18.41
C GLU A 456 7.62 1.31 -17.13
N ALA A 457 8.57 0.48 -16.70
CA ALA A 457 9.61 0.85 -15.75
C ALA A 457 10.94 0.18 -16.13
N PRO A 458 12.09 0.83 -15.87
CA PRO A 458 13.39 0.24 -16.12
C PRO A 458 13.68 -0.90 -15.13
N VAL A 459 14.47 -1.88 -15.55
CA VAL A 459 14.95 -2.98 -14.68
C VAL A 459 15.64 -2.47 -13.41
N GLU A 460 16.32 -1.32 -13.50
CA GLU A 460 16.96 -0.66 -12.35
C GLU A 460 16.01 -0.46 -11.16
N HIS A 461 14.72 -0.23 -11.41
CA HIS A 461 13.69 -0.11 -10.38
C HIS A 461 13.71 -1.31 -9.41
N TRP A 462 13.87 -2.53 -9.95
CA TRP A 462 13.92 -3.76 -9.16
C TRP A 462 15.06 -3.76 -8.15
N TYR A 463 16.22 -3.23 -8.55
CA TYR A 463 17.43 -3.18 -7.73
C TYR A 463 17.47 -1.96 -6.81
N ARG A 464 16.69 -0.91 -7.11
CA ARG A 464 16.52 0.26 -6.23
C ARG A 464 15.78 -0.09 -4.94
N MET A 465 14.87 -1.07 -4.97
CA MET A 465 14.14 -1.51 -3.79
C MET A 465 15.07 -2.10 -2.72
N ALA A 466 14.88 -1.70 -1.47
CA ALA A 466 15.68 -2.14 -0.35
C ALA A 466 15.44 -3.63 -0.04
N ARG A 467 16.55 -4.37 0.12
CA ARG A 467 16.56 -5.68 0.78
C ARG A 467 16.65 -5.49 2.29
N THR A 468 17.50 -4.57 2.75
CA THR A 468 17.61 -4.17 4.17
C THR A 468 17.91 -2.68 4.29
N PHE A 469 17.49 -2.04 5.38
CA PHE A 469 17.82 -0.64 5.64
C PHE A 469 19.14 -0.49 6.42
N PRO A 470 19.78 0.69 6.41
CA PRO A 470 21.06 0.90 7.09
C PRO A 470 20.99 0.63 8.60
N ALA A 471 22.11 0.24 9.20
CA ALA A 471 22.18 -0.09 10.63
C ALA A 471 21.86 1.10 11.56
N GLY A 472 22.00 2.35 11.07
CA GLY A 472 21.65 3.55 11.82
C GLY A 472 20.13 3.79 11.98
N PHE A 473 19.28 2.99 11.33
CA PHE A 473 17.83 3.08 11.45
C PHE A 473 17.39 2.24 12.66
N ASP A 474 17.30 2.90 13.81
CA ASP A 474 17.09 2.33 15.16
C ASP A 474 15.67 1.83 15.45
N TRP A 475 14.70 2.20 14.60
CA TRP A 475 13.34 1.67 14.65
C TRP A 475 13.21 0.24 14.13
N GLN A 476 14.26 -0.31 13.53
CA GLN A 476 14.29 -1.69 13.08
C GLN A 476 14.44 -2.66 14.26
N PRO A 477 13.82 -3.85 14.25
CA PRO A 477 13.91 -4.79 15.36
C PRO A 477 15.32 -5.40 15.52
N GLN A 478 16.15 -5.29 14.49
CA GLN A 478 17.55 -5.73 14.49
C GLN A 478 18.34 -4.98 13.41
N SER A 479 19.67 -4.93 13.55
CA SER A 479 20.56 -4.42 12.51
C SER A 479 20.79 -5.47 11.40
N PRO A 480 20.93 -5.04 10.13
CA PRO A 480 21.26 -5.95 9.04
C PRO A 480 22.65 -6.55 9.21
N LYS A 481 22.80 -7.81 8.77
CA LYS A 481 24.06 -8.51 8.64
C LYS A 481 24.57 -8.44 7.21
N TYR A 482 25.88 -8.33 7.05
CA TYR A 482 26.57 -8.30 5.74
C TYR A 482 25.95 -7.32 4.75
N ARG A 483 25.61 -6.11 5.22
CA ARG A 483 25.04 -5.07 4.35
C ARG A 483 26.12 -4.45 3.47
N LEU A 484 26.38 -5.04 2.32
CA LEU A 484 27.45 -4.69 1.40
C LEU A 484 26.89 -4.26 0.04
N GLU A 485 27.63 -3.42 -0.68
CA GLU A 485 27.30 -3.13 -2.09
C GLU A 485 27.43 -4.41 -2.92
N ARG A 486 26.37 -4.75 -3.64
CA ARG A 486 26.29 -5.90 -4.56
C ARG A 486 26.05 -5.40 -5.97
N THR A 487 26.53 -6.14 -6.96
CA THR A 487 26.22 -5.90 -8.38
C THR A 487 25.55 -7.14 -8.95
N VAL A 488 24.29 -7.02 -9.38
CA VAL A 488 23.54 -8.10 -10.04
C VAL A 488 22.95 -7.55 -11.33
N ASN A 489 23.12 -8.28 -12.44
CA ASN A 489 22.67 -7.85 -13.77
C ASN A 489 23.15 -6.44 -14.16
N GLY A 490 24.33 -6.02 -13.69
CA GLY A 490 24.91 -4.70 -13.96
C GLY A 490 24.41 -3.57 -13.06
N TYR A 491 23.49 -3.84 -12.13
CA TYR A 491 22.94 -2.85 -11.21
C TYR A 491 23.55 -2.98 -9.82
N ARG A 492 23.96 -1.84 -9.25
CA ARG A 492 24.54 -1.74 -7.91
C ARG A 492 23.47 -1.42 -6.88
N PHE A 493 23.45 -2.15 -5.77
CA PHE A 493 22.53 -1.92 -4.66
C PHE A 493 23.09 -2.51 -3.36
N PRO A 494 22.66 -2.01 -2.19
CA PRO A 494 23.02 -2.63 -0.92
C PRO A 494 22.25 -3.95 -0.72
N GLY A 495 22.97 -5.07 -0.79
CA GLY A 495 22.49 -6.39 -0.37
C GLY A 495 22.79 -6.62 1.11
N GLY A 496 22.07 -7.54 1.75
CA GLY A 496 22.23 -7.89 3.16
C GLY A 496 21.01 -8.63 3.68
N TYR A 497 21.08 -9.16 4.89
CA TYR A 497 19.99 -9.97 5.46
C TYR A 497 19.87 -9.83 6.97
N TYR A 498 18.73 -10.26 7.48
CA TYR A 498 18.44 -10.46 8.90
C TYR A 498 18.57 -11.94 9.25
N SER A 499 18.67 -12.24 10.53
CA SER A 499 18.70 -13.64 10.97
C SER A 499 17.99 -13.81 12.29
N TRP A 500 17.22 -14.89 12.40
CA TRP A 500 16.64 -15.28 13.66
C TRP A 500 16.92 -16.76 13.91
N LYS A 501 17.55 -17.04 15.06
CA LYS A 501 18.19 -18.33 15.33
C LYS A 501 19.15 -18.68 14.19
N ASP A 502 18.92 -19.83 13.55
CA ASP A 502 19.71 -20.41 12.47
C ASP A 502 19.23 -20.01 11.06
N VAL A 503 18.16 -19.21 10.94
CA VAL A 503 17.53 -18.91 9.64
C VAL A 503 17.84 -17.47 9.20
N LYS A 504 18.39 -17.32 7.99
CA LYS A 504 18.63 -16.04 7.32
C LYS A 504 17.42 -15.64 6.48
N TYR A 505 17.09 -14.35 6.44
CA TYR A 505 15.98 -13.82 5.64
C TYR A 505 16.17 -12.35 5.28
N VAL A 506 15.56 -11.94 4.16
CA VAL A 506 15.32 -10.54 3.81
C VAL A 506 13.96 -10.15 4.42
N PRO A 507 13.87 -9.11 5.26
CA PRO A 507 12.64 -8.76 5.95
C PRO A 507 11.56 -8.25 5.00
N SER A 508 10.29 -8.51 5.33
CA SER A 508 9.16 -7.75 4.78
C SER A 508 8.95 -6.49 5.62
N TRP A 509 7.85 -5.77 5.43
CA TRP A 509 7.65 -4.52 6.15
C TRP A 509 7.13 -4.78 7.56
N GLY A 510 5.97 -5.41 7.65
CA GLY A 510 5.33 -5.80 8.90
C GLY A 510 5.67 -7.21 9.40
N GLY A 511 6.37 -8.02 8.63
CA GLY A 511 6.62 -9.42 9.00
C GLY A 511 5.37 -10.29 8.91
N SER A 512 4.39 -9.90 8.09
CA SER A 512 3.21 -10.72 7.79
C SER A 512 3.47 -11.70 6.65
N LEU A 513 2.73 -12.82 6.64
CA LEU A 513 2.81 -13.76 5.51
C LEU A 513 2.10 -13.26 4.25
N PHE A 514 1.13 -12.35 4.36
CA PHE A 514 0.55 -11.67 3.20
C PHE A 514 1.62 -10.94 2.38
N GLU A 515 2.38 -10.03 3.01
CA GLU A 515 3.44 -9.28 2.35
C GLU A 515 4.50 -10.21 1.73
N ALA A 516 4.85 -11.28 2.44
CA ALA A 516 5.90 -12.20 2.05
C ALA A 516 5.47 -13.15 0.91
N LEU A 517 4.28 -13.74 1.00
CA LEU A 517 3.90 -14.93 0.23
C LEU A 517 2.77 -14.69 -0.77
N MET A 518 2.01 -13.59 -0.70
CA MET A 518 0.93 -13.33 -1.65
C MET A 518 1.41 -13.37 -3.12
N PRO A 519 2.57 -12.81 -3.51
CA PRO A 519 3.04 -12.90 -4.90
C PRO A 519 3.24 -14.35 -5.41
N LEU A 520 3.45 -15.33 -4.51
CA LEU A 520 3.54 -16.75 -4.90
C LEU A 520 2.25 -17.28 -5.53
N LEU A 521 1.11 -16.62 -5.32
CA LEU A 521 -0.16 -17.03 -5.93
C LEU A 521 -0.10 -17.06 -7.46
N VAL A 522 0.71 -16.19 -8.07
CA VAL A 522 0.87 -16.08 -9.53
C VAL A 522 2.32 -16.24 -9.99
N LEU A 523 3.31 -16.02 -9.15
CA LEU A 523 4.73 -16.13 -9.52
C LEU A 523 5.40 -17.30 -8.78
N ASP A 524 5.90 -18.30 -9.50
CA ASP A 524 6.67 -19.38 -8.89
C ASP A 524 8.10 -18.94 -8.55
N GLU A 525 8.23 -18.18 -7.46
CA GLU A 525 9.53 -17.69 -6.98
C GLU A 525 10.43 -18.84 -6.49
N LEU A 526 9.85 -19.98 -6.09
CA LEU A 526 10.62 -21.16 -5.68
C LEU A 526 11.37 -21.76 -6.87
N HIS A 527 10.78 -21.73 -8.06
CA HIS A 527 11.41 -22.18 -9.30
C HIS A 527 12.28 -21.09 -9.95
N HIS A 528 11.77 -19.86 -10.07
CA HIS A 528 12.44 -18.79 -10.83
C HIS A 528 13.51 -18.03 -10.03
N ALA A 529 13.47 -18.09 -8.70
CA ALA A 529 14.39 -17.37 -7.82
C ALA A 529 14.83 -18.22 -6.60
N PRO A 530 15.34 -19.45 -6.82
CA PRO A 530 15.53 -20.43 -5.75
C PRO A 530 16.57 -20.02 -4.69
N ALA A 531 17.50 -19.13 -5.03
CA ALA A 531 18.57 -18.64 -4.13
C ALA A 531 18.29 -17.25 -3.52
N SER A 532 17.12 -16.67 -3.82
CA SER A 532 16.70 -15.35 -3.32
C SER A 532 15.25 -15.42 -2.83
N LEU A 533 14.28 -14.97 -3.63
CA LEU A 533 12.87 -14.88 -3.22
C LEU A 533 12.32 -16.23 -2.77
N GLY A 534 12.59 -17.32 -3.52
CA GLY A 534 12.11 -18.65 -3.18
C GLY A 534 12.72 -19.22 -1.89
N GLN A 535 13.99 -18.94 -1.63
CA GLN A 535 14.61 -19.31 -0.34
C GLN A 535 14.05 -18.45 0.80
N ASN A 536 13.79 -17.17 0.54
CA ASN A 536 13.22 -16.25 1.51
C ASN A 536 11.77 -16.61 1.87
N ALA A 537 10.98 -17.11 0.91
CA ALA A 537 9.62 -17.59 1.15
C ALA A 537 9.61 -18.74 2.17
N ARG A 538 10.52 -19.71 2.00
CA ARG A 538 10.72 -20.81 2.96
C ARG A 538 11.14 -20.28 4.34
N ALA A 539 12.07 -19.33 4.37
CA ALA A 539 12.53 -18.71 5.62
C ALA A 539 11.40 -18.01 6.37
N HIS A 540 10.57 -17.21 5.67
CA HIS A 540 9.41 -16.53 6.26
C HIS A 540 8.38 -17.52 6.80
N ALA A 541 8.01 -18.56 6.03
CA ALA A 541 7.09 -19.60 6.50
C ALA A 541 7.63 -20.34 7.75
N GLN A 542 8.91 -20.73 7.72
CA GLN A 542 9.57 -21.43 8.82
C GLN A 542 9.63 -20.55 10.08
N ILE A 543 10.10 -19.31 9.96
CA ILE A 543 10.22 -18.39 11.09
C ILE A 543 8.84 -18.05 11.65
N GLN A 544 7.83 -17.83 10.80
CA GLN A 544 6.49 -17.51 11.27
C GLN A 544 5.91 -18.66 12.11
N ARG A 545 5.99 -19.90 11.59
CA ARG A 545 5.60 -21.10 12.35
C ARG A 545 6.33 -21.20 13.68
N ARG A 546 7.66 -21.15 13.65
CA ARG A 546 8.48 -21.32 14.86
C ARG A 546 8.26 -20.21 15.87
N PHE A 547 8.07 -18.97 15.42
CA PHE A 547 7.78 -17.85 16.30
C PHE A 547 6.42 -18.03 16.99
N ALA A 548 5.37 -18.33 16.25
CA ALA A 548 4.04 -18.56 16.83
C ALA A 548 4.04 -19.75 17.81
N LEU A 549 4.57 -20.90 17.39
CA LEU A 549 4.51 -22.13 18.19
C LEU A 549 5.51 -22.15 19.35
N GLU A 550 6.76 -21.76 19.11
CA GLU A 550 7.84 -21.88 20.11
C GLU A 550 7.97 -20.63 20.99
N HIS A 551 7.74 -19.43 20.45
CA HIS A 551 7.98 -18.18 21.17
C HIS A 551 6.70 -17.60 21.78
N LEU A 552 5.59 -17.56 21.03
CA LEU A 552 4.29 -17.12 21.57
C LEU A 552 3.55 -18.23 22.32
N GLY A 553 3.93 -19.49 22.11
CA GLY A 553 3.23 -20.65 22.70
C GLY A 553 1.84 -20.88 22.12
N TYR A 554 1.57 -20.36 20.92
CA TYR A 554 0.28 -20.58 20.26
C TYR A 554 0.17 -22.03 19.78
N PRO A 555 -1.03 -22.62 19.79
CA PRO A 555 -1.24 -23.98 19.29
C PRO A 555 -1.30 -24.05 17.75
N VAL A 556 -1.47 -22.90 17.09
CA VAL A 556 -1.57 -22.73 15.64
C VAL A 556 -0.81 -21.48 15.22
N TRP A 557 -0.49 -21.37 13.94
CA TRP A 557 0.26 -20.24 13.37
C TRP A 557 -0.43 -19.67 12.13
N GLY A 558 -0.03 -18.48 11.68
CA GLY A 558 -0.75 -17.75 10.61
C GLY A 558 -0.94 -16.27 10.91
N LEU A 559 0.10 -15.57 11.35
CA LEU A 559 0.04 -14.13 11.64
C LEU A 559 0.08 -13.31 10.34
N SER A 560 -1.00 -12.60 10.05
CA SER A 560 -1.15 -11.75 8.87
C SER A 560 -2.31 -10.76 9.07
N PRO A 561 -2.36 -9.61 8.36
CA PRO A 561 -3.48 -8.69 8.44
C PRO A 561 -4.83 -9.37 8.18
N SER A 562 -5.79 -9.17 9.09
CA SER A 562 -7.09 -9.85 9.05
C SER A 562 -8.12 -9.09 9.89
N SER A 563 -9.37 -9.56 9.89
CA SER A 563 -10.38 -9.16 10.87
C SER A 563 -9.86 -9.36 12.29
N THR A 564 -10.22 -8.43 13.19
CA THR A 564 -9.91 -8.58 14.61
C THR A 564 -10.93 -9.49 15.28
N PRO A 565 -10.53 -10.58 15.96
CA PRO A 565 -11.41 -11.32 16.86
C PRO A 565 -12.00 -10.37 17.92
N ALA A 566 -13.20 -10.67 18.42
CA ALA A 566 -13.95 -9.84 19.38
C ALA A 566 -14.57 -8.53 18.87
N GLY A 567 -14.42 -8.19 17.59
CA GLY A 567 -14.96 -6.94 17.08
C GLY A 567 -15.19 -6.90 15.58
N ASP A 568 -15.69 -5.76 15.16
CA ASP A 568 -15.99 -5.39 13.77
C ASP A 568 -14.80 -4.70 13.08
N GLY A 569 -13.59 -4.89 13.61
CA GLY A 569 -12.36 -4.21 13.22
C GLY A 569 -11.47 -5.03 12.30
N TYR A 570 -10.39 -4.40 11.84
CA TYR A 570 -9.32 -4.98 11.05
C TYR A 570 -8.00 -4.66 11.73
N GLY A 571 -7.10 -5.62 11.78
CA GLY A 571 -5.83 -5.52 12.49
C GLY A 571 -4.68 -6.03 11.65
N GLU A 572 -3.53 -5.39 11.83
CA GLU A 572 -2.29 -5.77 11.15
C GLU A 572 -1.48 -6.63 12.10
N TYR A 573 -1.40 -7.91 11.75
CA TYR A 573 -0.72 -8.91 12.55
C TYR A 573 0.49 -9.44 11.80
N GLY A 574 1.56 -9.69 12.53
CA GLY A 574 2.78 -10.21 11.96
C GLY A 574 3.75 -10.72 13.02
N VAL A 575 4.88 -11.20 12.54
CA VAL A 575 6.01 -11.57 13.38
C VAL A 575 7.01 -10.43 13.31
N ARG A 576 7.08 -9.64 14.39
CA ARG A 576 7.85 -8.38 14.42
C ARG A 576 9.28 -8.52 13.89
N ILE A 577 9.96 -9.63 14.23
CA ILE A 577 11.33 -9.88 13.78
C ILE A 577 11.46 -10.03 12.26
N LEU A 578 10.45 -10.58 11.57
CA LEU A 578 10.41 -10.74 10.12
C LEU A 578 10.18 -9.43 9.37
N GLY A 579 9.73 -8.39 10.08
CA GLY A 579 9.51 -7.07 9.53
C GLY A 579 10.71 -6.15 9.72
N ALA A 580 10.92 -5.22 8.79
CA ALA A 580 11.87 -4.15 8.98
C ALA A 580 11.39 -3.17 10.05
N ARG A 581 10.07 -2.93 10.15
CA ARG A 581 9.45 -2.25 11.32
C ARG A 581 8.73 -3.27 12.21
N GLY A 582 7.99 -4.17 11.57
CA GLY A 582 7.31 -5.29 12.22
C GLY A 582 5.99 -4.91 12.88
N TYR A 583 4.93 -5.64 12.52
CA TYR A 583 3.61 -5.56 13.16
C TYR A 583 3.60 -6.28 14.50
N ARG A 584 2.58 -6.00 15.30
CA ARG A 584 2.31 -6.74 16.53
C ARG A 584 1.84 -8.16 16.20
N SER A 585 2.09 -9.10 17.11
CA SER A 585 1.42 -10.40 17.07
C SER A 585 -0.04 -10.26 17.53
N GLY A 586 -0.85 -11.31 17.35
CA GLY A 586 -2.25 -11.30 17.74
C GLY A 586 -3.03 -12.39 17.03
N ALA A 587 -4.03 -12.00 16.25
CA ALA A 587 -4.92 -12.93 15.58
C ALA A 587 -4.17 -13.83 14.57
N VAL A 588 -4.61 -15.08 14.48
CA VAL A 588 -4.18 -16.04 13.47
C VAL A 588 -5.27 -16.14 12.41
N THR A 589 -4.86 -16.12 11.14
CA THR A 589 -5.75 -16.19 9.98
C THR A 589 -5.41 -17.38 9.06
N PRO A 590 -6.41 -18.15 8.60
CA PRO A 590 -6.20 -19.31 7.74
C PRO A 590 -5.58 -19.00 6.37
N HIS A 591 -5.79 -17.80 5.81
CA HIS A 591 -5.20 -17.46 4.52
C HIS A 591 -3.67 -17.45 4.59
N ALA A 592 -3.09 -17.05 5.72
CA ALA A 592 -1.64 -17.04 5.93
C ALA A 592 -1.07 -18.48 5.93
N ALA A 593 -1.79 -19.42 6.53
CA ALA A 593 -1.44 -20.84 6.48
C ALA A 593 -1.61 -21.41 5.06
N ALA A 594 -2.66 -21.02 4.33
CA ALA A 594 -2.87 -21.44 2.95
C ALA A 594 -1.77 -20.91 2.01
N LEU A 595 -1.36 -19.64 2.11
CA LEU A 595 -0.23 -19.09 1.35
C LEU A 595 1.06 -19.91 1.56
N ALA A 596 1.29 -20.38 2.77
CA ALA A 596 2.46 -21.21 3.08
C ALA A 596 2.44 -22.60 2.42
N LEU A 597 1.32 -23.07 1.86
CA LEU A 597 1.28 -24.26 1.00
C LEU A 597 2.22 -24.16 -0.20
N LEU A 598 2.55 -22.93 -0.62
CA LEU A 598 3.40 -22.65 -1.77
C LEU A 598 4.90 -22.60 -1.41
N ALA A 599 5.25 -22.63 -0.12
CA ALA A 599 6.64 -22.52 0.34
C ALA A 599 7.05 -23.68 1.27
N ASP A 600 6.19 -24.08 2.20
CA ASP A 600 6.43 -25.14 3.18
C ASP A 600 5.16 -26.00 3.39
N PRO A 601 4.85 -26.90 2.43
CA PRO A 601 3.51 -27.47 2.31
C PRO A 601 3.09 -28.38 3.47
N ALA A 602 3.94 -29.31 3.91
CA ALA A 602 3.55 -30.28 4.92
C ALA A 602 3.18 -29.61 6.27
N PRO A 603 3.95 -28.66 6.80
CA PRO A 603 3.56 -27.89 7.98
C PRO A 603 2.32 -27.00 7.77
N ALA A 604 2.12 -26.46 6.57
CA ALA A 604 0.93 -25.67 6.24
C ALA A 604 -0.35 -26.53 6.27
N VAL A 605 -0.33 -27.71 5.65
CA VAL A 605 -1.45 -28.67 5.70
C VAL A 605 -1.77 -29.08 7.14
N ALA A 606 -0.74 -29.44 7.92
CA ALA A 606 -0.91 -29.81 9.32
C ALA A 606 -1.56 -28.67 10.12
N ASN A 607 -1.16 -27.42 9.88
CA ASN A 607 -1.72 -26.26 10.56
C ASN A 607 -3.17 -25.96 10.16
N LEU A 608 -3.52 -26.05 8.87
CA LEU A 608 -4.91 -25.91 8.41
C LEU A 608 -5.80 -26.97 9.09
N ARG A 609 -5.32 -28.20 9.23
CA ARG A 609 -6.03 -29.23 10.02
C ARG A 609 -6.18 -28.84 11.48
N GLN A 610 -5.12 -28.38 12.13
CA GLN A 610 -5.19 -27.96 13.53
C GLN A 610 -6.16 -26.79 13.73
N LEU A 611 -6.21 -25.83 12.80
CA LEU A 611 -7.18 -24.73 12.81
C LEU A 611 -8.62 -25.26 12.76
N ALA A 612 -8.92 -26.19 11.84
CA ALA A 612 -10.25 -26.78 11.73
C ALA A 612 -10.62 -27.70 12.92
N GLN A 613 -9.65 -28.42 13.49
CA GLN A 613 -9.88 -29.37 14.58
C GLN A 613 -10.04 -28.71 15.95
N ARG A 614 -9.30 -27.63 16.21
CA ARG A 614 -9.25 -27.01 17.53
C ARG A 614 -10.30 -25.92 17.74
N TYR A 615 -10.80 -25.33 16.66
CA TYR A 615 -11.60 -24.11 16.73
C TYR A 615 -12.83 -24.19 15.83
N PRO A 616 -13.93 -23.49 16.19
CA PRO A 616 -15.11 -23.34 15.34
C PRO A 616 -14.87 -22.37 14.16
N LEU A 617 -13.72 -22.51 13.48
CA LEU A 617 -13.25 -21.61 12.43
C LEU A 617 -13.66 -22.06 11.03
N TYR A 618 -14.15 -23.28 10.86
CA TYR A 618 -14.54 -23.84 9.56
C TYR A 618 -16.06 -23.97 9.45
N GLY A 619 -16.66 -23.27 8.50
CA GLY A 619 -18.09 -23.31 8.17
C GLY A 619 -18.37 -23.91 6.79
N ASP A 620 -19.62 -23.78 6.31
CA ASP A 620 -19.99 -24.29 4.97
C ASP A 620 -19.20 -23.63 3.83
N PHE A 621 -18.64 -22.44 4.03
CA PHE A 621 -17.86 -21.74 3.01
C PHE A 621 -16.36 -21.83 3.23
N GLY A 622 -15.92 -22.84 3.98
CA GLY A 622 -14.53 -23.02 4.35
C GLY A 622 -14.19 -22.25 5.62
N PHE A 623 -12.97 -21.75 5.69
CA PHE A 623 -12.50 -21.02 6.87
C PHE A 623 -13.07 -19.60 6.96
N TYR A 624 -13.51 -19.22 8.16
CA TYR A 624 -13.67 -17.81 8.53
C TYR A 624 -12.33 -17.10 8.62
N ASP A 625 -12.40 -15.77 8.63
CA ASP A 625 -11.26 -14.89 8.42
C ASP A 625 -10.14 -15.03 9.45
N ALA A 626 -10.46 -15.07 10.75
CA ALA A 626 -9.45 -15.07 11.80
C ALA A 626 -9.95 -15.61 13.14
N LEU A 627 -9.01 -15.95 14.02
CA LEU A 627 -9.27 -16.22 15.44
C LEU A 627 -8.19 -15.65 16.36
N ASP A 628 -8.54 -15.50 17.62
CA ASP A 628 -7.59 -15.31 18.70
C ASP A 628 -7.14 -16.70 19.18
N PRO A 629 -5.85 -17.07 19.02
CA PRO A 629 -5.36 -18.41 19.35
C PRO A 629 -5.36 -18.71 20.84
N ALA A 630 -5.38 -17.68 21.70
CA ALA A 630 -5.40 -17.85 23.15
C ALA A 630 -6.82 -18.07 23.67
N THR A 631 -7.80 -17.30 23.19
CA THR A 631 -9.20 -17.37 23.67
C THR A 631 -10.09 -18.28 22.84
N GLY A 632 -9.69 -18.61 21.61
CA GLY A 632 -10.50 -19.35 20.64
C GLY A 632 -11.63 -18.52 20.02
N GLN A 633 -11.66 -17.21 20.27
CA GLN A 633 -12.67 -16.32 19.71
C GLN A 633 -12.48 -16.17 18.20
N VAL A 634 -13.56 -16.34 17.44
CA VAL A 634 -13.56 -16.32 15.98
C VAL A 634 -14.15 -15.02 15.45
N ALA A 635 -13.52 -14.44 14.43
CA ALA A 635 -14.11 -13.43 13.57
C ALA A 635 -14.89 -14.13 12.45
N TYR A 636 -16.21 -14.27 12.61
CA TYR A 636 -17.12 -14.92 11.65
C TYR A 636 -17.38 -14.06 10.40
N ASN A 637 -16.30 -13.63 9.77
CA ASN A 637 -16.28 -12.81 8.57
C ASN A 637 -15.75 -13.63 7.40
N TYR A 638 -16.19 -13.27 6.21
CA TYR A 638 -15.55 -13.66 4.95
C TYR A 638 -15.07 -12.37 4.27
N LEU A 639 -13.76 -12.27 4.07
CA LEU A 639 -13.14 -11.25 3.24
C LEU A 639 -12.82 -11.87 1.89
N ALA A 640 -13.29 -11.27 0.79
CA ALA A 640 -13.08 -11.83 -0.54
C ALA A 640 -11.59 -12.03 -0.85
N LEU A 641 -10.75 -11.06 -0.47
CA LEU A 641 -9.29 -11.12 -0.59
C LEU A 641 -8.74 -12.42 0.02
N ASP A 642 -9.01 -12.66 1.29
CA ASP A 642 -8.49 -13.79 2.07
C ASP A 642 -8.98 -15.13 1.55
N GLN A 643 -10.26 -15.21 1.15
CA GLN A 643 -10.83 -16.41 0.55
C GLN A 643 -10.21 -16.72 -0.82
N SER A 644 -9.96 -15.69 -1.64
CA SER A 644 -9.29 -15.86 -2.93
C SER A 644 -7.85 -16.39 -2.73
N MET A 645 -7.10 -15.82 -1.77
CA MET A 645 -5.76 -16.30 -1.45
C MET A 645 -5.75 -17.78 -1.04
N ILE A 646 -6.76 -18.23 -0.27
CA ILE A 646 -6.92 -19.65 0.08
C ILE A 646 -7.15 -20.50 -1.17
N LEU A 647 -8.14 -20.15 -2.01
CA LEU A 647 -8.50 -20.95 -3.19
C LEU A 647 -7.36 -21.04 -4.20
N ILE A 648 -6.70 -19.92 -4.50
CA ILE A 648 -5.61 -19.88 -5.48
C ILE A 648 -4.40 -20.67 -4.98
N ALA A 649 -4.06 -20.57 -3.69
CA ALA A 649 -2.98 -21.36 -3.10
C ALA A 649 -3.28 -22.87 -3.16
N LEU A 650 -4.53 -23.26 -2.90
CA LEU A 650 -4.99 -24.65 -3.03
C LEU A 650 -4.92 -25.14 -4.47
N ALA A 651 -5.33 -24.32 -5.43
CA ALA A 651 -5.26 -24.67 -6.86
C ALA A 651 -3.83 -24.92 -7.30
N ASN A 652 -2.90 -24.02 -6.97
CA ASN A 652 -1.49 -24.23 -7.26
C ASN A 652 -0.93 -25.47 -6.57
N HIS A 653 -1.27 -25.71 -5.29
CA HIS A 653 -0.78 -26.90 -4.58
C HIS A 653 -1.35 -28.21 -5.16
N LEU A 654 -2.65 -28.25 -5.49
CA LEU A 654 -3.34 -29.45 -5.96
C LEU A 654 -3.20 -29.72 -7.47
N ARG A 655 -2.72 -28.74 -8.24
CA ARG A 655 -2.57 -28.80 -9.70
C ARG A 655 -1.20 -28.32 -10.17
N ASP A 656 -0.16 -28.52 -9.36
CA ASP A 656 1.25 -28.29 -9.75
C ASP A 656 1.47 -26.88 -10.33
N GLY A 657 1.15 -25.85 -9.57
CA GLY A 657 1.38 -24.45 -9.94
C GLY A 657 0.56 -23.96 -11.14
N VAL A 658 -0.64 -24.50 -11.37
CA VAL A 658 -1.42 -24.20 -12.60
C VAL A 658 -1.66 -22.71 -12.86
N VAL A 659 -1.94 -21.91 -11.81
CA VAL A 659 -2.13 -20.47 -11.95
C VAL A 659 -0.78 -19.79 -12.26
N GLN A 660 0.29 -20.23 -11.59
CA GLN A 660 1.64 -19.72 -11.83
C GLN A 660 2.09 -19.98 -13.28
N LYS A 661 1.73 -21.14 -13.84
CA LYS A 661 2.01 -21.51 -15.24
C LYS A 661 1.29 -20.59 -16.23
N TYR A 662 0.01 -20.25 -16.00
CA TYR A 662 -0.70 -19.30 -16.86
C TYR A 662 -0.12 -17.89 -16.80
N PHE A 663 0.28 -17.43 -15.60
CA PHE A 663 0.93 -16.14 -15.44
C PHE A 663 2.32 -16.11 -16.11
N ALA A 664 3.14 -17.15 -15.92
CA ALA A 664 4.47 -17.28 -16.50
C ALA A 664 4.47 -17.47 -18.03
N ALA A 665 3.39 -18.01 -18.60
CA ALA A 665 3.22 -18.14 -20.05
C ALA A 665 3.05 -16.80 -20.76
N ASP A 666 2.75 -15.74 -20.01
CA ASP A 666 2.46 -14.43 -20.56
C ASP A 666 3.71 -13.73 -21.13
N PRO A 667 3.67 -13.16 -22.36
CA PRO A 667 4.82 -12.47 -22.94
C PRO A 667 5.35 -11.29 -22.10
N ILE A 668 4.51 -10.62 -21.32
CA ILE A 668 4.94 -9.55 -20.39
C ILE A 668 5.84 -10.15 -19.31
N ILE A 669 5.44 -11.29 -18.75
CA ILE A 669 6.13 -11.94 -17.64
C ILE A 669 7.37 -12.69 -18.13
N GLN A 670 7.32 -13.36 -19.29
CA GLN A 670 8.47 -14.04 -19.89
C GLN A 670 9.71 -13.13 -20.05
N ARG A 671 9.51 -11.83 -20.30
CA ARG A 671 10.60 -10.85 -20.41
C ARG A 671 11.39 -10.64 -19.12
N VAL A 672 10.76 -10.86 -17.97
CA VAL A 672 11.31 -10.53 -16.66
C VAL A 672 11.67 -11.75 -15.81
N LEU A 673 11.16 -12.93 -16.13
CA LEU A 673 11.54 -14.17 -15.42
C LEU A 673 13.07 -14.41 -15.36
N PRO A 674 13.86 -14.21 -16.44
CA PRO A 674 15.31 -14.43 -16.40
C PRO A 674 16.04 -13.53 -15.39
N MET A 675 15.49 -12.34 -15.09
CA MET A 675 16.08 -11.39 -14.14
C MET A 675 16.10 -11.94 -12.71
N LEU A 676 15.11 -12.75 -12.34
CA LEU A 676 14.88 -13.19 -10.96
C LEU A 676 15.93 -14.21 -10.48
N ALA A 677 16.49 -14.99 -11.40
CA ALA A 677 17.42 -16.07 -11.08
C ALA A 677 18.83 -15.58 -10.67
N ALA A 678 19.17 -14.33 -10.99
CA ALA A 678 20.53 -13.82 -10.87
C ALA A 678 20.93 -13.45 -9.43
N GLU A 679 19.96 -13.08 -8.59
CA GLU A 679 20.23 -12.57 -7.24
C GLU A 679 20.31 -13.72 -6.21
N ARG A 680 21.23 -13.59 -5.26
CA ARG A 680 21.43 -14.51 -4.14
C ARG A 680 21.40 -13.71 -2.85
N PHE A 681 20.37 -13.88 -2.01
CA PHE A 681 20.12 -12.98 -0.88
C PHE A 681 21.10 -13.14 0.29
N PHE A 682 21.68 -14.33 0.46
CA PHE A 682 22.37 -14.71 1.70
C PHE A 682 23.88 -14.91 1.52
N GLU A 683 24.46 -14.38 0.44
CA GLU A 683 25.91 -14.34 0.25
C GLU A 683 26.56 -13.37 1.23
N GLU A 684 27.58 -13.86 1.94
CA GLU A 684 28.38 -13.11 2.91
C GLU A 684 29.52 -12.35 2.23
#